data_AF-A0A3G9ICS6-F1
#
_entry.id   AF-A0A3G9ICS6-F1
#
_cell.length_a   1.000
_cell.length_b   1.000
_cell.length_c   1.000
_cell.angle_alpha   90.00
_cell.angle_beta   90.00
_cell.angle_gamma   90.00
#
_symmetry.space_group_name_H-M   'P 1'
#
loop_
_entity.id
_entity.type
_entity.pdbx_description
1 polymer ?
#
loop_
_entity_poly.entity_id
_entity_poly.type
_entity_poly.pdbx_seq_one_letter_code
_entity_poly.pdbx_strand_id
1 'polypeptide(L)'
;MSLVRRLLFGLRERSTVSFVAVSGRTFAAVAAIAATLALTVMPSAAQAATSQPPTPSIAHPLTHVRLGHIGGIVPQHKGGTLPGNHHAAAPLAYATSPSGQAAQAAATGPNTLYFQGGQTINGQHNQDVYTAKPKVYLVFYGNQWGNETTNAQGYQAFSNDAANAAVAAQQLFKGLGTNNESWSGVMTQYCDGPTVAVNASVCPAAAPHVAYPTGGGVLAGIWYDNSGPTPTTATGDQLAAEAVAAATHFGNTTAASNRNAMYMVMSPKGANPDNYLNVNAGCAWHSDAFDANNNWVPFTNQPYNLDLNNPSGNCGEYFLGNSASDINDGYTITLGHEYAETLTDEYTGYGWLTPTASDGGENGDHCAWDATSAFVNFSSGAVAMQPTWSNDTNRCDMSHVTVVANTVTVTNPGSQSGTVGTATSLQINAADSSSTATVTYMATGLPAGLSISTSTGLISGTPTAAGTSAVTVTATDNTSVSGTASFSWTIAPAPTLTTGGNATGATFTSNASGALTTTPRITAAANSVDGSVITMSPTGLPAGLALNRIGAATSAAGVRPGTTEHDVTGQTTVTPGSYPVTVTVSDGPGHAADTTVSFTIVVPDPALIAPNVNVPPFQSDKPFTYQIQASGGTGAYTYTFIPNSHTPRGVTMDANGLIHANVPMNNVDISTGWTFSYQATDAYGGTARGTVNLTLTPGDLYFRCLGTTSAQAGNCAAHNLSDPAVGGVAHVGQAWATQVIKVGRGWSAPSGSGGGDRFTLYKGTLPPGMWLSPINGWYGKQYVLIGGTPSRAGTYTFQIKATDQHGNYQVSYFTITVR
;
A
#
# COMPACT_ATOMS: atom_id res chain seq x y z
N MET A 1 21.74 20.83 -45.30
CA MET A 1 21.72 20.24 -43.94
C MET A 1 20.65 19.14 -43.94
N SER A 2 21.07 17.89 -43.78
CA SER A 2 20.33 16.62 -44.03
C SER A 2 18.91 16.56 -43.45
N LEU A 3 17.85 16.26 -44.22
CA LEU A 3 17.34 14.94 -44.72
C LEU A 3 17.07 13.92 -43.57
N VAL A 4 15.82 13.69 -43.11
CA VAL A 4 14.68 12.87 -43.67
C VAL A 4 14.93 11.35 -43.72
N ARG A 5 14.06 10.54 -43.05
CA ARG A 5 13.35 9.30 -43.49
C ARG A 5 12.74 8.57 -42.28
N ARG A 6 11.41 8.36 -42.13
CA ARG A 6 10.41 7.52 -42.86
C ARG A 6 10.49 5.99 -42.63
N LEU A 7 9.41 5.47 -41.99
CA LEU A 7 8.57 4.28 -42.27
C LEU A 7 9.13 2.82 -42.20
N LEU A 8 8.49 2.05 -41.29
CA LEU A 8 7.67 0.83 -41.45
C LEU A 8 8.16 -0.43 -42.21
N PHE A 9 7.67 -1.59 -41.69
CA PHE A 9 7.54 -2.99 -42.20
C PHE A 9 8.37 -4.01 -41.40
N GLY A 10 7.89 -5.19 -40.97
CA GLY A 10 6.66 -5.99 -41.03
C GLY A 10 6.86 -7.15 -40.01
N LEU A 11 5.96 -8.10 -39.67
CA LEU A 11 4.97 -8.87 -40.40
C LEU A 11 4.18 -9.74 -39.38
N ARG A 12 2.88 -9.92 -39.68
CA ARG A 12 2.07 -11.18 -39.62
C ARG A 12 1.60 -11.84 -38.31
N GLU A 13 0.27 -11.83 -38.22
CA GLU A 13 -0.69 -12.97 -38.08
C GLU A 13 -0.74 -13.81 -36.79
N ARG A 14 -1.89 -13.72 -36.10
CA ARG A 14 -2.95 -14.76 -35.91
C ARG A 14 -3.98 -14.26 -34.88
N SER A 15 -5.27 -14.14 -35.25
CA SER A 15 -6.38 -15.07 -34.92
C SER A 15 -6.58 -15.25 -33.41
N THR A 16 -7.74 -15.11 -32.75
CA THR A 16 -9.17 -15.18 -33.13
C THR A 16 -10.03 -14.89 -31.86
N VAL A 17 -11.12 -14.12 -32.02
CA VAL A 17 -12.52 -14.40 -31.60
C VAL A 17 -12.83 -14.71 -30.12
N SER A 18 -13.61 -13.81 -29.48
CA SER A 18 -15.01 -14.03 -29.04
C SER A 18 -15.42 -13.01 -27.99
N PHE A 19 -16.53 -12.31 -28.16
CA PHE A 19 -17.61 -12.30 -27.16
C PHE A 19 -18.95 -11.97 -27.82
N VAL A 20 -19.95 -12.64 -27.28
CA VAL A 20 -21.30 -12.95 -27.75
C VAL A 20 -22.21 -11.72 -27.88
N ALA A 21 -23.03 -11.74 -28.94
CA ALA A 21 -24.13 -10.82 -29.16
C ALA A 21 -25.41 -11.26 -28.42
N VAL A 22 -26.18 -10.28 -27.92
CA VAL A 22 -27.62 -10.45 -27.70
C VAL A 22 -28.35 -9.40 -28.56
N SER A 23 -29.11 -9.93 -29.51
CA SER A 23 -30.17 -9.30 -30.31
C SER A 23 -31.18 -8.55 -29.46
N GLY A 24 -31.85 -7.46 -29.85
CA GLY A 24 -32.16 -6.93 -31.17
C GLY A 24 -33.60 -6.38 -31.13
N ARG A 25 -33.94 -5.54 -32.13
CA ARG A 25 -35.25 -4.97 -32.53
C ARG A 25 -35.50 -3.52 -32.08
N THR A 26 -35.12 -2.50 -32.87
CA THR A 26 -35.77 -1.94 -34.10
C THR A 26 -36.91 -0.97 -33.78
N PHE A 27 -37.14 0.19 -34.42
CA PHE A 27 -36.85 0.66 -35.79
C PHE A 27 -36.99 2.21 -35.84
N ALA A 28 -36.22 2.83 -36.76
CA ALA A 28 -36.55 4.03 -37.56
C ALA A 28 -36.73 5.41 -36.87
N ALA A 29 -36.26 6.54 -37.39
CA ALA A 29 -35.62 6.82 -38.68
C ALA A 29 -35.10 8.28 -38.74
N VAL A 30 -33.95 8.43 -39.43
CA VAL A 30 -33.58 9.51 -40.40
C VAL A 30 -33.26 10.88 -39.78
N ALA A 31 -31.97 11.21 -39.63
CA ALA A 31 -31.08 11.88 -40.62
C ALA A 31 -31.43 13.37 -40.86
N ALA A 32 -30.53 14.29 -41.17
CA ALA A 32 -29.08 14.45 -41.06
C ALA A 32 -28.80 15.93 -41.43
N ILE A 33 -27.60 16.39 -41.08
CA ILE A 33 -26.73 17.31 -41.84
C ILE A 33 -26.24 18.47 -40.96
N ALA A 34 -24.97 18.33 -40.58
CA ALA A 34 -24.11 19.41 -40.10
C ALA A 34 -23.42 20.06 -41.30
N ALA A 35 -23.40 21.39 -41.33
CA ALA A 35 -22.41 22.16 -42.05
C ALA A 35 -22.13 23.48 -41.30
N THR A 36 -20.85 23.74 -41.14
CA THR A 36 -20.10 24.78 -40.44
C THR A 36 -20.39 26.23 -40.85
N LEU A 37 -20.24 27.19 -39.90
CA LEU A 37 -19.42 28.39 -40.10
C LEU A 37 -19.08 29.09 -38.76
N ALA A 38 -17.81 29.48 -38.61
CA ALA A 38 -17.28 30.24 -37.48
C ALA A 38 -17.53 31.75 -37.64
N LEU A 39 -17.78 32.49 -36.55
CA LEU A 39 -17.37 33.89 -36.45
C LEU A 39 -17.24 34.38 -34.99
N THR A 40 -16.15 35.08 -34.75
CA THR A 40 -15.71 35.78 -33.53
C THR A 40 -16.69 36.86 -33.05
N VAL A 41 -16.84 37.03 -31.72
CA VAL A 41 -17.53 38.18 -31.10
C VAL A 41 -16.58 38.89 -30.14
N MET A 42 -16.38 40.20 -30.37
CA MET A 42 -15.94 41.18 -29.37
C MET A 42 -17.17 41.97 -28.88
N PRO A 43 -17.20 42.50 -27.64
CA PRO A 43 -18.28 43.35 -27.16
C PRO A 43 -18.02 44.83 -27.46
N SER A 44 -19.06 45.53 -27.92
CA SER A 44 -19.11 46.98 -28.08
C SER A 44 -19.96 47.61 -26.96
N ALA A 45 -19.46 48.72 -26.42
CA ALA A 45 -20.12 49.60 -25.45
C ALA A 45 -21.33 50.33 -26.08
N ALA A 46 -22.37 50.59 -25.27
CA ALA A 46 -23.49 51.46 -25.63
C ALA A 46 -23.69 52.53 -24.55
N GLN A 47 -23.64 53.79 -24.97
CA GLN A 47 -23.93 55.00 -24.19
C GLN A 47 -25.40 55.06 -23.72
N ALA A 48 -25.59 55.53 -22.48
CA ALA A 48 -26.89 55.91 -21.92
C ALA A 48 -27.34 57.29 -22.45
N ALA A 49 -28.60 57.40 -22.87
CA ALA A 49 -29.25 58.66 -23.22
C ALA A 49 -30.25 59.05 -22.12
N THR A 50 -30.16 60.29 -21.68
CA THR A 50 -30.99 60.92 -20.65
C THR A 50 -32.25 61.53 -21.25
N SER A 51 -33.43 61.20 -20.71
CA SER A 51 -34.62 62.06 -20.82
C SER A 51 -35.59 61.83 -19.65
N GLN A 52 -35.80 62.89 -18.87
CA GLN A 52 -36.77 63.00 -17.77
C GLN A 52 -38.02 63.76 -18.28
N PRO A 53 -39.26 63.39 -17.91
CA PRO A 53 -40.44 64.23 -18.13
C PRO A 53 -40.77 65.11 -16.89
N PRO A 54 -41.50 66.24 -17.06
CA PRO A 54 -41.63 67.29 -16.05
C PRO A 54 -42.74 67.04 -15.02
N THR A 55 -42.48 67.45 -13.78
CA THR A 55 -43.39 67.47 -12.62
C THR A 55 -44.34 68.69 -12.63
N PRO A 56 -45.61 68.56 -12.19
CA PRO A 56 -46.40 69.69 -11.72
C PRO A 56 -46.36 69.79 -10.17
N SER A 57 -45.94 70.94 -9.67
CA SER A 57 -45.98 71.32 -8.26
C SER A 57 -47.27 72.08 -7.92
N ILE A 58 -47.95 71.71 -6.83
CA ILE A 58 -48.83 72.63 -6.10
C ILE A 58 -48.48 72.49 -4.61
N ALA A 59 -47.95 73.55 -4.02
CA ALA A 59 -47.64 73.65 -2.60
C ALA A 59 -48.77 74.39 -1.88
N HIS A 60 -49.17 73.90 -0.70
CA HIS A 60 -49.82 74.72 0.33
C HIS A 60 -49.24 74.40 1.72
N PRO A 61 -49.07 75.41 2.59
CA PRO A 61 -48.27 75.29 3.81
C PRO A 61 -49.15 75.12 5.05
N LEU A 62 -48.88 74.15 5.91
CA LEU A 62 -49.29 74.21 7.32
C LEU A 62 -48.24 73.58 8.24
N THR A 63 -47.66 74.45 9.06
CA THR A 63 -46.89 74.15 10.26
C THR A 63 -47.77 73.42 11.29
N HIS A 64 -47.30 72.31 11.86
CA HIS A 64 -47.88 71.77 13.08
C HIS A 64 -46.84 71.49 14.18
N VAL A 65 -47.31 71.81 15.38
CA VAL A 65 -46.67 71.90 16.68
C VAL A 65 -46.41 70.50 17.24
N ARG A 66 -45.23 70.27 17.83
CA ARG A 66 -44.93 69.11 18.66
C ARG A 66 -45.87 69.09 19.87
N LEU A 67 -46.71 68.06 19.97
CA LEU A 67 -47.35 67.64 21.22
C LEU A 67 -46.78 66.27 21.59
N GLY A 68 -46.09 66.22 22.73
CA GLY A 68 -45.57 64.97 23.29
C GLY A 68 -46.70 64.03 23.64
N HIS A 69 -46.58 62.77 23.20
CA HIS A 69 -47.49 61.70 23.59
C HIS A 69 -46.91 60.89 24.74
N ILE A 70 -47.77 60.68 25.73
CA ILE A 70 -47.59 59.82 26.90
C ILE A 70 -47.85 58.39 26.43
N GLY A 71 -46.92 57.48 26.68
CA GLY A 71 -47.08 56.06 26.40
C GLY A 71 -48.34 55.52 27.07
N GLY A 72 -49.20 54.87 26.27
CA GLY A 72 -50.38 54.19 26.77
C GLY A 72 -49.96 53.02 27.67
N ILE A 73 -50.45 53.02 28.91
CA ILE A 73 -50.33 51.90 29.84
C ILE A 73 -51.47 50.93 29.51
N VAL A 74 -51.13 49.75 28.99
CA VAL A 74 -52.00 48.55 29.01
C VAL A 74 -51.76 47.82 30.34
N PRO A 75 -52.78 47.24 31.02
CA PRO A 75 -52.62 46.72 32.39
C PRO A 75 -51.62 45.57 32.52
N GLN A 76 -50.81 45.61 33.59
CA GLN A 76 -49.78 44.63 33.92
C GLN A 76 -50.33 43.21 34.14
N HIS A 77 -49.66 42.23 33.51
CA HIS A 77 -49.87 40.80 33.72
C HIS A 77 -49.51 40.39 35.16
N LYS A 78 -50.39 39.58 35.77
CA LYS A 78 -50.21 39.06 37.13
C LYS A 78 -49.77 37.61 37.05
N GLY A 79 -48.45 37.38 37.00
CA GLY A 79 -47.91 36.01 36.98
C GLY A 79 -46.40 35.89 36.78
N GLY A 80 -45.60 36.86 37.22
CA GLY A 80 -44.14 36.85 37.05
C GLY A 80 -43.67 38.18 36.49
N THR A 81 -42.84 38.89 37.24
CA THR A 81 -42.46 40.27 36.95
C THR A 81 -41.53 40.35 35.72
N LEU A 82 -42.05 40.66 34.53
CA LEU A 82 -41.29 41.19 33.40
C LEU A 82 -42.09 42.28 32.65
N PRO A 83 -41.41 43.29 32.07
CA PRO A 83 -42.05 44.43 31.42
C PRO A 83 -42.33 44.14 29.94
N GLY A 84 -43.42 43.45 29.62
CA GLY A 84 -43.90 43.39 28.23
C GLY A 84 -44.65 44.67 27.88
N ASN A 85 -44.01 45.59 27.15
CA ASN A 85 -44.73 46.63 26.45
C ASN A 85 -45.18 46.03 25.12
N HIS A 86 -46.47 46.09 24.79
CA HIS A 86 -46.92 45.74 23.44
C HIS A 86 -46.39 46.80 22.47
N HIS A 87 -45.60 46.38 21.48
CA HIS A 87 -45.18 47.20 20.34
C HIS A 87 -46.23 47.04 19.25
N ALA A 88 -46.73 48.15 18.70
CA ALA A 88 -47.89 48.11 17.83
C ALA A 88 -47.72 49.08 16.67
N ALA A 89 -48.01 48.62 15.45
CA ALA A 89 -47.90 49.41 14.25
C ALA A 89 -48.67 50.75 14.35
N ALA A 90 -47.94 51.86 14.47
CA ALA A 90 -48.50 53.20 14.72
C ALA A 90 -49.04 53.89 13.45
N PRO A 91 -50.14 54.68 13.51
CA PRO A 91 -50.65 55.41 12.34
C PRO A 91 -49.94 56.77 12.13
N LEU A 92 -49.24 56.97 11.00
CA LEU A 92 -48.56 58.25 10.67
C LEU A 92 -48.73 58.67 9.19
N ALA A 93 -48.71 59.98 8.93
CA ALA A 93 -49.03 60.61 7.65
C ALA A 93 -47.81 60.80 6.71
N TYR A 94 -48.07 60.60 5.42
CA TYR A 94 -47.18 60.43 4.25
C TYR A 94 -46.18 61.57 3.96
N ALA A 95 -44.91 61.22 3.68
CA ALA A 95 -43.89 62.10 3.09
C ALA A 95 -43.02 61.34 2.06
N THR A 96 -42.67 62.00 0.94
CA THR A 96 -41.97 61.40 -0.22
C THR A 96 -40.57 61.97 -0.45
N SER A 97 -39.58 61.13 -0.83
CA SER A 97 -38.42 61.43 -1.72
C SER A 97 -37.39 60.27 -1.86
N PRO A 98 -36.44 60.28 -2.84
CA PRO A 98 -36.17 59.10 -3.71
C PRO A 98 -34.76 58.43 -3.66
N SER A 99 -34.76 57.16 -4.14
CA SER A 99 -33.78 56.39 -4.96
C SER A 99 -32.26 56.31 -4.65
N GLY A 100 -31.72 55.08 -4.65
CA GLY A 100 -30.49 54.72 -5.41
C GLY A 100 -29.27 54.13 -4.67
N GLN A 101 -29.06 52.81 -4.86
CA GLN A 101 -27.81 52.01 -4.96
C GLN A 101 -26.79 51.78 -3.81
N ALA A 102 -26.40 50.49 -3.75
CA ALA A 102 -25.12 49.84 -3.37
C ALA A 102 -24.64 49.85 -1.91
N ALA A 103 -24.45 48.63 -1.37
CA ALA A 103 -24.03 48.30 -0.02
C ALA A 103 -22.74 49.04 0.40
N GLN A 104 -22.87 49.88 1.43
CA GLN A 104 -21.80 50.54 2.16
C GLN A 104 -21.79 50.02 3.60
N ALA A 105 -20.69 50.26 4.32
CA ALA A 105 -20.59 49.97 5.75
C ALA A 105 -21.79 50.59 6.52
N ALA A 106 -22.36 49.81 7.44
CA ALA A 106 -23.56 50.18 8.20
C ALA A 106 -23.48 51.62 8.73
N ALA A 107 -24.32 52.49 8.20
CA ALA A 107 -24.40 53.87 8.67
C ALA A 107 -25.21 53.87 9.97
N THR A 108 -24.62 54.33 11.07
CA THR A 108 -25.36 54.49 12.33
C THR A 108 -26.19 55.77 12.29
N GLY A 109 -27.48 55.66 12.58
CA GLY A 109 -28.47 56.73 12.65
C GLY A 109 -29.36 56.62 13.89
N PRO A 110 -30.30 57.56 14.07
CA PRO A 110 -31.21 57.58 15.22
C PRO A 110 -32.12 56.34 15.33
N ASN A 111 -32.31 55.61 14.23
CA ASN A 111 -33.17 54.44 14.13
C ASN A 111 -32.36 53.13 14.01
N THR A 112 -31.04 53.16 14.20
CA THR A 112 -30.20 51.96 14.15
C THR A 112 -30.63 50.95 15.21
N LEU A 113 -30.94 49.73 14.77
CA LEU A 113 -31.25 48.62 15.67
C LEU A 113 -29.97 48.10 16.32
N TYR A 114 -30.05 47.77 17.60
CA TYR A 114 -28.96 47.20 18.36
C TYR A 114 -29.39 45.86 18.96
N PHE A 115 -28.54 44.85 18.86
CA PHE A 115 -28.81 43.54 19.46
C PHE A 115 -28.87 43.65 20.99
N GLN A 116 -30.02 43.43 21.61
CA GLN A 116 -30.22 43.53 23.07
C GLN A 116 -29.84 42.25 23.82
N GLY A 117 -29.39 41.22 23.10
CA GLY A 117 -29.01 39.93 23.67
C GLY A 117 -30.15 38.93 23.67
N GLY A 118 -29.76 37.67 23.94
CA GLY A 118 -30.61 36.51 24.14
C GLY A 118 -31.02 36.30 25.60
N GLN A 119 -32.26 35.93 25.93
CA GLN A 119 -32.55 35.36 27.26
C GLN A 119 -31.95 33.94 27.41
N THR A 120 -31.65 33.48 28.63
CA THR A 120 -31.23 32.09 28.87
C THR A 120 -32.24 31.39 29.76
N ILE A 121 -32.87 30.32 29.26
CA ILE A 121 -33.88 29.56 29.99
C ILE A 121 -33.54 28.08 29.94
N ASN A 122 -33.61 27.41 31.10
CA ASN A 122 -33.23 26.00 31.28
C ASN A 122 -31.82 25.64 30.77
N GLY A 123 -30.88 26.60 30.76
CA GLY A 123 -29.51 26.39 30.30
C GLY A 123 -29.33 26.38 28.78
N GLN A 124 -30.38 26.68 28.02
CA GLN A 124 -30.30 26.93 26.59
C GLN A 124 -30.25 28.45 26.38
N HIS A 125 -29.24 28.93 25.67
CA HIS A 125 -29.22 30.31 25.16
C HIS A 125 -30.41 30.42 24.21
N ASN A 126 -31.47 31.14 24.59
CA ASN A 126 -32.48 31.54 23.63
C ASN A 126 -31.79 32.55 22.73
N GLN A 127 -31.64 32.14 21.48
CA GLN A 127 -31.50 33.09 20.39
C GLN A 127 -32.83 33.87 20.37
N ASP A 128 -32.87 35.16 20.14
CA ASP A 128 -34.10 35.95 20.05
C ASP A 128 -34.36 36.41 18.59
N VAL A 129 -33.61 35.83 17.64
CA VAL A 129 -33.70 36.09 16.18
C VAL A 129 -33.90 34.77 15.43
N TYR A 130 -34.67 34.76 14.34
CA TYR A 130 -34.99 33.55 13.57
C TYR A 130 -33.83 33.09 12.68
N THR A 131 -32.88 32.31 13.20
CA THR A 131 -31.69 31.88 12.44
C THR A 131 -31.89 30.64 11.59
N ALA A 132 -33.09 30.07 11.57
CA ALA A 132 -33.47 29.00 10.65
C ALA A 132 -34.72 29.38 9.88
N LYS A 133 -35.13 28.53 8.92
CA LYS A 133 -36.31 28.79 8.08
C LYS A 133 -37.54 29.09 8.96
N PRO A 134 -38.17 30.28 8.81
CA PRO A 134 -39.34 30.65 9.59
C PRO A 134 -40.54 29.73 9.31
N LYS A 135 -41.31 29.45 10.36
CA LYS A 135 -42.59 28.74 10.31
C LYS A 135 -43.69 29.68 10.77
N VAL A 136 -44.69 29.90 9.93
CA VAL A 136 -45.89 30.68 10.26
C VAL A 136 -47.08 29.73 10.33
N TYR A 137 -47.79 29.79 11.44
CA TYR A 137 -49.03 29.08 11.66
C TYR A 137 -50.17 30.08 11.70
N LEU A 138 -51.10 29.98 10.75
CA LEU A 138 -52.30 30.84 10.75
C LEU A 138 -53.38 30.20 11.62
N VAL A 139 -53.87 30.95 12.60
CA VAL A 139 -54.89 30.52 13.56
C VAL A 139 -56.14 31.37 13.36
N PHE A 140 -57.12 30.86 12.63
CA PHE A 140 -58.40 31.54 12.43
C PHE A 140 -59.27 31.33 13.67
N TYR A 141 -59.23 32.31 14.58
CA TYR A 141 -59.81 32.17 15.92
C TYR A 141 -61.31 32.49 15.91
N GLY A 142 -62.13 31.48 16.18
CA GLY A 142 -63.56 31.64 16.44
C GLY A 142 -64.46 31.29 15.25
N ASN A 143 -65.62 30.69 15.55
CA ASN A 143 -66.60 30.27 14.54
C ASN A 143 -67.26 31.41 13.73
N GLN A 144 -66.98 32.68 14.06
CA GLN A 144 -67.51 33.84 13.32
C GLN A 144 -66.92 33.97 11.91
N TRP A 145 -65.78 33.33 11.60
CA TRP A 145 -65.29 33.20 10.22
C TRP A 145 -66.32 32.51 9.31
N GLY A 146 -67.17 31.63 9.86
CA GLY A 146 -68.27 30.98 9.14
C GLY A 146 -67.88 29.63 8.55
N ASN A 147 -68.43 29.28 7.39
CA ASN A 147 -68.14 28.00 6.74
C ASN A 147 -66.80 28.06 6.01
N GLU A 148 -65.90 27.13 6.32
CA GLU A 148 -64.64 26.94 5.62
C GLU A 148 -64.87 26.24 4.27
N THR A 149 -64.21 26.75 3.23
CA THR A 149 -64.13 26.18 1.88
C THR A 149 -62.69 26.28 1.40
N THR A 150 -62.39 25.71 0.24
CA THR A 150 -61.09 25.89 -0.43
C THR A 150 -61.33 26.52 -1.79
N ASN A 151 -60.64 27.63 -2.08
CA ASN A 151 -60.76 28.30 -3.37
C ASN A 151 -59.97 27.55 -4.48
N ALA A 152 -60.09 28.02 -5.72
CA ALA A 152 -59.47 27.39 -6.89
C ALA A 152 -57.92 27.32 -6.81
N GLN A 153 -57.31 28.19 -6.02
CA GLN A 153 -55.87 28.26 -5.80
C GLN A 153 -55.40 27.41 -4.59
N GLY A 154 -56.31 26.67 -3.94
CA GLY A 154 -55.97 25.82 -2.80
C GLY A 154 -55.78 26.58 -1.49
N TYR A 155 -56.37 27.77 -1.35
CA TYR A 155 -56.41 28.54 -0.09
C TYR A 155 -57.71 28.30 0.65
N GLN A 156 -57.64 28.23 1.98
CA GLN A 156 -58.84 28.24 2.82
C GLN A 156 -59.56 29.59 2.65
N ALA A 157 -60.87 29.54 2.47
CA ALA A 157 -61.74 30.70 2.31
C ALA A 157 -62.97 30.52 3.20
N PHE A 158 -63.46 31.61 3.79
CA PHE A 158 -64.51 31.56 4.79
C PHE A 158 -65.74 32.36 4.36
N SER A 159 -66.94 31.86 4.66
CA SER A 159 -68.19 32.46 4.18
C SER A 159 -68.44 33.88 4.68
N ASN A 160 -67.86 34.27 5.83
CA ASN A 160 -68.00 35.63 6.38
C ASN A 160 -66.78 36.53 6.10
N ASP A 161 -65.86 36.09 5.25
CA ASP A 161 -64.66 36.84 4.84
C ASP A 161 -64.81 37.36 3.40
N ALA A 162 -65.73 38.31 3.20
CA ALA A 162 -66.04 38.83 1.86
C ALA A 162 -64.84 39.57 1.19
N ALA A 163 -63.90 40.07 1.99
CA ALA A 163 -62.70 40.74 1.50
C ALA A 163 -61.55 39.77 1.20
N ASN A 164 -61.73 38.47 1.47
CA ASN A 164 -60.72 37.43 1.29
C ASN A 164 -59.43 37.66 2.09
N ALA A 165 -59.52 38.22 3.30
CA ALA A 165 -58.38 38.47 4.18
C ALA A 165 -57.62 37.16 4.51
N ALA A 166 -58.36 36.07 4.73
CA ALA A 166 -57.78 34.74 4.98
C ALA A 166 -56.98 34.22 3.78
N VAL A 167 -57.46 34.50 2.56
CA VAL A 167 -56.75 34.14 1.33
C VAL A 167 -55.51 35.01 1.15
N ALA A 168 -55.60 36.31 1.43
CA ALA A 168 -54.48 37.24 1.33
C ALA A 168 -53.33 36.86 2.28
N ALA A 169 -53.64 36.51 3.53
CA ALA A 169 -52.65 36.02 4.50
C ALA A 169 -51.93 34.77 3.98
N GLN A 170 -52.67 33.78 3.47
CA GLN A 170 -52.05 32.58 2.92
C GLN A 170 -51.24 32.85 1.65
N GLN A 171 -51.67 33.80 0.80
CA GLN A 171 -50.89 34.20 -0.38
C GLN A 171 -49.54 34.79 0.03
N LEU A 172 -49.50 35.64 1.05
CA LEU A 172 -48.26 36.17 1.61
C LEU A 172 -47.34 35.04 2.11
N PHE A 173 -47.79 34.24 3.08
CA PHE A 173 -46.91 33.25 3.74
C PHE A 173 -46.59 32.01 2.89
N LYS A 174 -47.41 31.68 1.87
CA LYS A 174 -46.97 30.71 0.85
C LYS A 174 -45.97 31.31 -0.14
N GLY A 175 -46.00 32.63 -0.32
CA GLY A 175 -45.23 33.37 -1.31
C GLY A 175 -43.81 33.77 -0.87
N LEU A 176 -43.61 34.05 0.42
CA LEU A 176 -42.30 34.48 0.94
C LEU A 176 -41.18 33.51 0.55
N GLY A 177 -40.06 34.06 0.05
CA GLY A 177 -38.91 33.27 -0.41
C GLY A 177 -39.08 32.51 -1.73
N THR A 178 -40.20 32.73 -2.44
CA THR A 178 -40.39 32.29 -3.83
C THR A 178 -40.02 33.42 -4.80
N ASN A 179 -39.85 33.09 -6.09
CA ASN A 179 -39.53 34.06 -7.16
C ASN A 179 -38.29 34.96 -6.91
N ASN A 180 -37.40 34.57 -5.99
CA ASN A 180 -36.21 35.37 -5.60
C ASN A 180 -36.56 36.81 -5.22
N GLU A 181 -37.69 37.01 -4.55
CA GLU A 181 -38.08 38.29 -3.98
C GLU A 181 -37.01 38.80 -2.99
N SER A 182 -36.74 40.11 -3.00
CA SER A 182 -35.67 40.71 -2.22
C SER A 182 -36.15 41.43 -0.95
N TRP A 183 -37.45 41.41 -0.67
CA TRP A 183 -38.04 41.99 0.53
C TRP A 183 -37.63 41.17 1.77
N SER A 184 -37.72 39.83 1.71
CA SER A 184 -37.18 38.98 2.78
C SER A 184 -35.67 39.09 2.94
N GLY A 185 -34.97 39.57 1.90
CA GLY A 185 -33.55 39.86 1.94
C GLY A 185 -33.19 40.92 2.99
N VAL A 186 -34.10 41.84 3.32
CA VAL A 186 -33.83 42.92 4.28
C VAL A 186 -33.56 42.35 5.66
N MET A 187 -34.38 41.40 6.12
CA MET A 187 -34.25 40.80 7.45
C MET A 187 -33.01 39.92 7.58
N THR A 188 -32.47 39.39 6.47
CA THR A 188 -31.29 38.51 6.51
C THR A 188 -30.02 39.16 7.03
N GLN A 189 -29.95 40.49 7.11
CA GLN A 189 -28.80 41.18 7.70
C GLN A 189 -28.69 41.00 9.22
N TYR A 190 -29.79 40.68 9.90
CA TYR A 190 -29.83 40.48 11.34
C TYR A 190 -29.46 39.04 11.70
N CYS A 191 -28.92 38.84 12.90
CA CYS A 191 -28.33 37.57 13.30
C CYS A 191 -28.43 37.33 14.80
N ASP A 192 -28.24 36.08 15.19
CA ASP A 192 -28.06 35.67 16.56
C ASP A 192 -26.77 34.89 16.75
N GLY A 193 -26.50 34.50 17.99
CA GLY A 193 -25.56 33.47 18.34
C GLY A 193 -24.56 33.95 19.38
N PRO A 194 -23.76 33.02 19.92
CA PRO A 194 -22.81 33.31 20.98
C PRO A 194 -21.70 34.29 20.56
N THR A 195 -21.57 34.59 19.27
CA THR A 195 -20.59 35.53 18.71
C THR A 195 -21.13 36.95 18.56
N VAL A 196 -22.44 37.16 18.71
CA VAL A 196 -23.08 38.47 18.58
C VAL A 196 -23.08 39.15 19.95
N ALA A 197 -22.38 40.27 20.07
CA ALA A 197 -22.30 41.01 21.32
C ALA A 197 -23.60 41.81 21.57
N VAL A 198 -24.02 41.92 22.83
CA VAL A 198 -25.06 42.88 23.23
C VAL A 198 -24.61 44.30 22.84
N ASN A 199 -25.53 45.08 22.31
CA ASN A 199 -25.35 46.38 21.64
C ASN A 199 -24.57 46.33 20.32
N ALA A 200 -24.39 45.17 19.70
CA ALA A 200 -23.89 45.12 18.33
C ALA A 200 -24.89 45.81 17.39
N SER A 201 -24.40 46.66 16.49
CA SER A 201 -25.17 47.27 15.40
C SER A 201 -24.92 46.59 14.05
N VAL A 202 -24.02 45.61 14.01
CA VAL A 202 -23.62 44.84 12.82
C VAL A 202 -23.37 43.39 13.22
N CYS A 203 -23.78 42.48 12.35
CA CYS A 203 -23.58 41.05 12.52
C CYS A 203 -22.15 40.60 12.19
N PRO A 204 -21.52 39.77 13.05
CA PRO A 204 -20.32 39.03 12.66
C PRO A 204 -20.61 38.13 11.45
N ALA A 205 -19.68 38.03 10.49
CA ALA A 205 -19.87 37.24 9.27
C ALA A 205 -20.17 35.74 9.51
N ALA A 206 -19.71 35.21 10.65
CA ALA A 206 -19.91 33.82 11.07
C ALA A 206 -21.15 33.61 11.95
N ALA A 207 -21.87 34.69 12.31
CA ALA A 207 -23.07 34.58 13.12
C ALA A 207 -24.21 33.93 12.30
N PRO A 208 -25.03 33.07 12.91
CA PRO A 208 -26.28 32.63 12.30
C PRO A 208 -27.20 33.81 11.98
N HIS A 209 -27.35 34.14 10.70
CA HIS A 209 -28.24 35.19 10.21
C HIS A 209 -29.68 34.70 10.07
N VAL A 210 -30.63 35.65 10.00
CA VAL A 210 -32.01 35.35 9.63
C VAL A 210 -32.03 34.63 8.29
N ALA A 211 -32.65 33.44 8.26
CA ALA A 211 -32.61 32.60 7.08
C ALA A 211 -33.58 33.13 6.01
N TYR A 212 -33.06 33.40 4.80
CA TYR A 212 -33.93 33.61 3.64
C TYR A 212 -34.77 32.34 3.38
N PRO A 213 -36.10 32.44 3.28
CA PRO A 213 -36.99 31.28 3.18
C PRO A 213 -37.00 30.63 1.77
N THR A 214 -35.81 30.25 1.28
CA THR A 214 -35.58 29.72 -0.07
C THR A 214 -36.60 28.64 -0.45
N GLY A 215 -37.30 28.84 -1.56
CA GLY A 215 -38.22 27.86 -2.13
C GLY A 215 -39.63 27.89 -1.53
N GLY A 216 -39.96 28.91 -0.74
CA GLY A 216 -41.30 29.06 -0.14
C GLY A 216 -41.50 28.23 1.11
N GLY A 217 -42.76 27.98 1.51
CA GLY A 217 -43.10 27.12 2.64
C GLY A 217 -42.81 27.73 4.02
N VAL A 218 -42.93 29.06 4.13
CA VAL A 218 -43.01 29.76 5.42
C VAL A 218 -44.32 29.40 6.12
N LEU A 219 -45.44 29.36 5.38
CA LEU A 219 -46.70 28.84 5.90
C LEU A 219 -46.58 27.34 6.24
N ALA A 220 -46.45 27.04 7.53
CA ALA A 220 -46.21 25.71 8.06
C ALA A 220 -47.50 24.97 8.44
N GLY A 221 -48.57 25.71 8.76
CA GLY A 221 -49.86 25.12 9.09
C GLY A 221 -50.96 26.17 9.16
N ILE A 222 -52.20 25.68 9.10
CA ILE A 222 -53.40 26.49 9.29
C ILE A 222 -54.34 25.74 10.21
N TRP A 223 -54.90 26.42 11.20
CA TRP A 223 -55.91 25.89 12.09
C TRP A 223 -57.10 26.85 12.12
N TYR A 224 -58.28 26.32 11.79
CA TYR A 224 -59.54 27.00 12.03
C TYR A 224 -60.10 26.52 13.37
N ASP A 225 -59.90 27.30 14.43
CA ASP A 225 -60.53 27.01 15.72
C ASP A 225 -61.98 27.46 15.71
N ASN A 226 -62.85 26.54 15.29
CA ASN A 226 -64.29 26.73 15.26
C ASN A 226 -65.02 26.14 16.47
N SER A 227 -64.27 25.78 17.53
CA SER A 227 -64.83 25.13 18.72
C SER A 227 -65.77 26.06 19.51
N GLY A 228 -65.61 27.37 19.38
CA GLY A 228 -66.46 28.40 19.96
C GLY A 228 -66.30 29.75 19.25
N PRO A 229 -67.05 30.79 19.66
CA PRO A 229 -66.81 32.14 19.17
C PRO A 229 -65.58 32.76 19.82
N THR A 230 -64.79 33.53 19.08
CA THR A 230 -63.80 34.42 19.70
C THR A 230 -64.51 35.51 20.52
N PRO A 231 -63.96 35.96 21.66
CA PRO A 231 -64.51 37.10 22.39
C PRO A 231 -64.56 38.37 21.52
N THR A 232 -65.67 39.11 21.57
CA THR A 232 -65.83 40.38 20.82
C THR A 232 -64.77 41.40 21.18
N THR A 233 -64.23 41.36 22.40
CA THR A 233 -63.10 42.21 22.86
C THR A 233 -62.06 41.32 23.50
N ALA A 234 -61.48 40.40 22.72
CA ALA A 234 -60.45 39.50 23.21
C ALA A 234 -59.29 40.30 23.82
N THR A 235 -58.94 39.98 25.07
CA THR A 235 -57.78 40.54 25.76
C THR A 235 -56.48 39.90 25.27
N GLY A 236 -55.33 40.55 25.49
CA GLY A 236 -54.02 39.95 25.22
C GLY A 236 -53.85 38.55 25.84
N ASP A 237 -54.30 38.35 27.08
CA ASP A 237 -54.26 37.05 27.76
C ASP A 237 -55.10 35.96 27.04
N GLN A 238 -56.23 36.33 26.43
CA GLN A 238 -57.07 35.39 25.68
C GLN A 238 -56.44 35.03 24.33
N LEU A 239 -55.78 35.99 23.68
CA LEU A 239 -55.05 35.77 22.45
C LEU A 239 -53.80 34.90 22.71
N ALA A 240 -53.08 35.16 23.80
CA ALA A 240 -51.98 34.33 24.27
C ALA A 240 -52.41 32.88 24.57
N ALA A 241 -53.56 32.71 25.24
CA ALA A 241 -54.11 31.38 25.50
C ALA A 241 -54.46 30.63 24.20
N GLU A 242 -55.01 31.34 23.20
CA GLU A 242 -55.29 30.78 21.89
C GLU A 242 -54.01 30.37 21.14
N ALA A 243 -52.96 31.20 21.20
CA ALA A 243 -51.66 30.85 20.62
C ALA A 243 -51.04 29.59 21.26
N VAL A 244 -51.15 29.43 22.59
CA VAL A 244 -50.70 28.21 23.30
C VAL A 244 -51.54 26.99 22.88
N ALA A 245 -52.85 27.16 22.68
CA ALA A 245 -53.71 26.10 22.16
C ALA A 245 -53.31 25.72 20.72
N ALA A 246 -53.00 26.69 19.87
CA ALA A 246 -52.52 26.47 18.51
C ALA A 246 -51.17 25.74 18.48
N ALA A 247 -50.21 26.15 19.32
CA ALA A 247 -48.94 25.46 19.47
C ALA A 247 -49.15 23.98 19.82
N THR A 248 -50.07 23.70 20.75
CA THR A 248 -50.46 22.34 21.12
C THR A 248 -51.12 21.60 19.95
N HIS A 249 -52.02 22.25 19.20
CA HIS A 249 -52.70 21.68 18.03
C HIS A 249 -51.69 21.20 16.96
N PHE A 250 -50.66 22.00 16.69
CA PHE A 250 -49.62 21.65 15.73
C PHE A 250 -48.52 20.72 16.30
N GLY A 251 -48.64 20.30 17.57
CA GLY A 251 -47.69 19.43 18.24
C GLY A 251 -46.41 20.12 18.73
N ASN A 252 -46.35 21.45 18.65
CA ASN A 252 -45.21 22.26 19.08
C ASN A 252 -45.28 22.53 20.59
N THR A 253 -44.93 21.52 21.38
CA THR A 253 -45.11 21.49 22.85
C THR A 253 -43.81 21.68 23.63
N THR A 254 -42.73 22.07 22.96
CA THR A 254 -41.39 22.29 23.54
C THR A 254 -40.80 23.60 23.06
N ALA A 255 -39.88 24.19 23.83
CA ALA A 255 -39.11 25.36 23.39
C ALA A 255 -38.43 25.14 22.02
N ALA A 256 -37.84 23.96 21.79
CA ALA A 256 -37.19 23.63 20.51
C ALA A 256 -38.17 23.55 19.33
N SER A 257 -39.41 23.11 19.55
CA SER A 257 -40.43 23.06 18.49
C SER A 257 -41.06 24.43 18.21
N ASN A 258 -41.20 25.27 19.24
CA ASN A 258 -41.67 26.67 19.10
C ASN A 258 -40.61 27.59 18.54
N ARG A 259 -39.33 27.15 18.52
CA ARG A 259 -38.27 27.91 17.89
C ARG A 259 -38.51 28.14 16.40
N ASN A 260 -38.40 29.40 15.99
CA ASN A 260 -38.64 29.90 14.63
C ASN A 260 -40.08 29.64 14.20
N ALA A 261 -41.04 29.57 15.14
CA ALA A 261 -42.45 29.32 14.86
C ALA A 261 -43.31 30.44 15.41
N MET A 262 -43.97 31.19 14.53
CA MET A 262 -44.90 32.26 14.90
C MET A 262 -46.35 31.79 14.74
N TYR A 263 -47.17 32.03 15.76
CA TYR A 263 -48.61 31.77 15.73
C TYR A 263 -49.36 33.07 15.48
N MET A 264 -49.88 33.25 14.26
CA MET A 264 -50.68 34.42 13.93
C MET A 264 -52.14 34.16 14.27
N VAL A 265 -52.59 34.77 15.36
CA VAL A 265 -53.98 34.69 15.85
C VAL A 265 -54.82 35.71 15.09
N MET A 266 -55.61 35.20 14.16
CA MET A 266 -56.41 35.97 13.21
C MET A 266 -57.83 36.14 13.75
N SER A 267 -58.19 37.38 14.10
CA SER A 267 -59.55 37.66 14.56
C SER A 267 -60.53 37.81 13.37
N PRO A 268 -61.77 37.32 13.48
CA PRO A 268 -62.77 37.41 12.44
C PRO A 268 -63.38 38.81 12.38
N LYS A 269 -64.03 39.08 11.25
CA LYS A 269 -64.83 40.27 11.03
C LYS A 269 -65.79 40.56 12.19
N GLY A 270 -65.77 41.81 12.69
CA GLY A 270 -66.63 42.32 13.75
C GLY A 270 -66.13 42.07 15.17
N ALA A 271 -65.00 41.36 15.35
CA ALA A 271 -64.29 41.33 16.63
C ALA A 271 -63.50 42.64 16.81
N ASN A 272 -63.17 42.97 18.06
CA ASN A 272 -62.36 44.13 18.46
C ASN A 272 -61.30 43.69 19.49
N PRO A 273 -60.41 42.75 19.14
CA PRO A 273 -59.32 42.31 20.02
C PRO A 273 -58.50 43.52 20.47
N ASP A 274 -58.22 43.58 21.76
CA ASP A 274 -57.42 44.62 22.41
C ASP A 274 -57.81 46.07 22.04
N ASN A 275 -59.09 46.27 21.73
CA ASN A 275 -59.64 47.58 21.35
C ASN A 275 -58.99 48.24 20.11
N TYR A 276 -58.52 47.45 19.14
CA TYR A 276 -57.88 47.97 17.91
C TYR A 276 -58.77 48.94 17.08
N LEU A 277 -60.10 48.86 17.19
CA LEU A 277 -61.03 49.78 16.51
C LEU A 277 -60.94 51.22 17.04
N ASN A 278 -60.24 51.46 18.14
CA ASN A 278 -59.89 52.81 18.57
C ASN A 278 -58.86 53.40 17.60
N VAL A 279 -59.11 54.60 17.07
CA VAL A 279 -58.23 55.27 16.10
C VAL A 279 -56.81 55.56 16.60
N ASN A 280 -56.55 55.43 17.91
CA ASN A 280 -55.22 55.55 18.50
C ASN A 280 -54.60 54.22 18.91
N ALA A 281 -55.29 53.09 18.68
CA ALA A 281 -54.74 51.76 18.88
C ALA A 281 -53.93 51.33 17.64
N GLY A 282 -52.93 50.47 17.85
CA GLY A 282 -52.14 49.91 16.76
C GLY A 282 -52.92 48.89 15.95
N CYS A 283 -52.40 48.58 14.75
CA CYS A 283 -53.09 47.79 13.75
C CYS A 283 -52.89 46.27 13.89
N ALA A 284 -51.79 45.88 14.48
CA ALA A 284 -51.42 44.54 14.87
C ALA A 284 -50.33 44.69 15.94
N TRP A 285 -49.97 43.58 16.57
CA TRP A 285 -48.81 43.52 17.46
C TRP A 285 -48.37 42.07 17.64
N HIS A 286 -47.09 41.85 17.87
CA HIS A 286 -46.53 40.56 18.29
C HIS A 286 -46.12 40.59 19.75
N SER A 287 -46.15 39.41 20.36
CA SER A 287 -45.80 39.19 21.75
C SER A 287 -45.52 37.72 22.00
N ASP A 288 -45.44 37.35 23.26
CA ASP A 288 -45.10 36.02 23.69
C ASP A 288 -46.00 35.54 24.81
N ALA A 289 -46.17 34.22 24.84
CA ALA A 289 -46.96 33.52 25.83
C ALA A 289 -46.14 32.38 26.44
N PHE A 290 -46.59 31.90 27.60
CA PHE A 290 -46.03 30.72 28.24
C PHE A 290 -47.03 29.58 28.25
N ASP A 291 -46.60 28.40 27.82
CA ASP A 291 -47.38 27.19 28.02
C ASP A 291 -47.30 26.71 29.49
N ALA A 292 -48.04 25.64 29.81
CA ALA A 292 -48.07 25.08 31.17
C ALA A 292 -46.71 24.54 31.67
N ASN A 293 -45.73 24.38 30.79
CA ASN A 293 -44.37 23.94 31.10
C ASN A 293 -43.35 25.10 31.10
N ASN A 294 -43.81 26.35 31.01
CA ASN A 294 -42.99 27.55 30.85
C ASN A 294 -42.15 27.56 29.56
N ASN A 295 -42.59 26.88 28.50
CA ASN A 295 -42.03 27.11 27.17
C ASN A 295 -42.61 28.40 26.58
N TRP A 296 -41.77 29.16 25.89
CA TRP A 296 -42.22 30.33 25.15
C TRP A 296 -42.99 29.93 23.89
N VAL A 297 -44.00 30.72 23.59
CA VAL A 297 -44.88 30.62 22.42
C VAL A 297 -44.99 32.03 21.84
N PRO A 298 -44.21 32.38 20.81
CA PRO A 298 -44.29 33.71 20.19
C PRO A 298 -45.53 33.76 19.29
N PHE A 299 -46.28 34.84 19.39
CA PHE A 299 -47.56 34.97 18.71
C PHE A 299 -47.81 36.40 18.25
N THR A 300 -48.65 36.51 17.23
CA THR A 300 -49.09 37.79 16.68
C THR A 300 -50.59 37.90 16.84
N ASN A 301 -51.05 39.05 17.34
CA ASN A 301 -52.43 39.44 17.21
C ASN A 301 -52.63 40.13 15.86
N GLN A 302 -53.42 39.53 14.98
CA GLN A 302 -53.86 40.15 13.73
C GLN A 302 -55.38 40.39 13.78
N PRO A 303 -55.82 41.61 14.11
CA PRO A 303 -57.22 42.01 14.00
C PRO A 303 -57.70 42.02 12.55
N TYR A 304 -59.02 42.01 12.34
CA TYR A 304 -59.62 42.16 11.01
C TYR A 304 -59.61 43.63 10.60
N ASN A 305 -58.44 44.16 10.23
CA ASN A 305 -58.21 45.60 10.01
C ASN A 305 -59.16 46.24 8.98
N LEU A 306 -59.77 45.42 8.12
CA LEU A 306 -60.75 45.81 7.13
C LEU A 306 -62.09 46.28 7.72
N ASP A 307 -62.34 46.07 9.02
CA ASP A 307 -63.52 46.62 9.71
C ASP A 307 -63.44 48.12 9.99
N LEU A 308 -62.25 48.72 9.89
CA LEU A 308 -62.09 50.16 10.03
C LEU A 308 -62.71 50.94 8.85
N ASN A 309 -62.91 50.28 7.69
CA ASN A 309 -63.64 50.76 6.51
C ASN A 309 -63.31 52.24 6.19
N ASN A 310 -62.01 52.55 6.13
CA ASN A 310 -61.51 53.91 6.01
C ASN A 310 -60.35 53.99 5.01
N PRO A 311 -60.63 54.33 3.74
CA PRO A 311 -59.61 54.50 2.70
C PRO A 311 -58.66 55.68 2.93
N SER A 312 -58.76 56.39 4.07
CA SER A 312 -57.94 57.57 4.40
C SER A 312 -57.36 57.55 5.82
N GLY A 313 -57.48 56.47 6.61
CA GLY A 313 -56.89 56.44 7.96
C GLY A 313 -57.12 55.17 8.79
N ASN A 314 -56.09 54.85 9.59
CA ASN A 314 -55.85 53.65 10.40
C ASN A 314 -55.80 52.33 9.62
N CYS A 315 -54.61 51.73 9.63
CA CYS A 315 -54.34 50.38 9.15
C CYS A 315 -54.42 50.16 7.63
N GLY A 316 -54.36 51.24 6.84
CA GLY A 316 -53.92 51.23 5.44
C GLY A 316 -54.77 50.47 4.44
N GLU A 317 -56.09 50.39 4.63
CA GLU A 317 -56.97 49.89 3.57
C GLU A 317 -56.72 50.70 2.27
N TYR A 318 -56.51 50.04 1.12
CA TYR A 318 -56.23 50.69 -0.18
C TYR A 318 -54.92 51.50 -0.23
N PHE A 319 -53.90 51.14 0.56
CA PHE A 319 -52.68 51.93 0.72
C PHE A 319 -51.90 52.18 -0.59
N LEU A 320 -51.77 51.18 -1.46
CA LEU A 320 -51.00 51.27 -2.71
C LEU A 320 -51.88 51.61 -3.92
N GLY A 321 -53.17 51.36 -3.85
CA GLY A 321 -54.12 51.63 -4.91
C GLY A 321 -55.52 51.89 -4.40
N ASN A 322 -56.26 52.76 -5.10
CA ASN A 322 -57.63 53.15 -4.71
C ASN A 322 -58.70 52.25 -5.36
N SER A 323 -58.42 50.96 -5.60
CA SER A 323 -59.35 50.06 -6.27
C SER A 323 -59.82 48.93 -5.36
N ALA A 324 -60.98 48.32 -5.67
CA ALA A 324 -61.57 47.26 -4.85
C ALA A 324 -60.67 46.01 -4.70
N SER A 325 -59.68 45.80 -5.58
CA SER A 325 -58.69 44.72 -5.44
C SER A 325 -57.65 44.99 -4.36
N ASP A 326 -57.51 46.24 -3.92
CA ASP A 326 -56.43 46.72 -3.06
C ASP A 326 -56.92 46.86 -1.60
N ILE A 327 -58.13 46.38 -1.31
CA ILE A 327 -58.74 46.42 0.02
C ILE A 327 -57.86 45.75 1.08
N ASN A 328 -57.09 44.73 0.69
CA ASN A 328 -56.22 43.97 1.58
C ASN A 328 -54.85 44.61 1.81
N ASP A 329 -54.52 45.76 1.19
CA ASP A 329 -53.18 46.33 1.23
C ASP A 329 -52.66 46.48 2.66
N GLY A 330 -53.42 47.18 3.50
CA GLY A 330 -53.07 47.39 4.90
C GLY A 330 -53.08 46.11 5.73
N TYR A 331 -53.91 45.14 5.37
CA TYR A 331 -53.95 43.84 6.02
C TYR A 331 -52.67 43.03 5.75
N THR A 332 -52.18 43.03 4.51
CA THR A 332 -50.93 42.32 4.18
C THR A 332 -49.70 43.11 4.61
N ILE A 333 -49.74 44.44 4.61
CA ILE A 333 -48.70 45.30 5.17
C ILE A 333 -48.49 45.00 6.66
N THR A 334 -49.56 44.96 7.44
CA THR A 334 -49.49 44.64 8.88
C THR A 334 -49.01 43.21 9.14
N LEU A 335 -49.50 42.22 8.39
CA LEU A 335 -48.96 40.86 8.46
C LEU A 335 -47.46 40.77 8.15
N GLY A 336 -47.00 41.53 7.14
CA GLY A 336 -45.59 41.61 6.76
C GLY A 336 -44.73 42.31 7.79
N HIS A 337 -45.25 43.38 8.39
CA HIS A 337 -44.64 44.15 9.47
C HIS A 337 -44.35 43.26 10.68
N GLU A 338 -45.39 42.65 11.24
CA GLU A 338 -45.26 41.79 12.43
C GLU A 338 -44.39 40.55 12.14
N TYR A 339 -44.47 40.03 10.91
CA TYR A 339 -43.57 38.96 10.49
C TYR A 339 -42.11 39.41 10.53
N ALA A 340 -41.80 40.59 9.96
CA ALA A 340 -40.44 41.08 9.91
C ALA A 340 -39.87 41.31 11.30
N GLU A 341 -40.66 41.89 12.21
CA GLU A 341 -40.28 42.13 13.60
C GLU A 341 -40.01 40.81 14.31
N THR A 342 -40.98 39.89 14.33
CA THR A 342 -40.82 38.56 14.95
C THR A 342 -39.56 37.82 14.47
N LEU A 343 -39.11 38.02 13.22
CA LEU A 343 -37.84 37.43 12.75
C LEU A 343 -36.61 38.00 13.44
N THR A 344 -36.64 39.28 13.82
CA THR A 344 -35.55 40.03 14.44
C THR A 344 -35.63 40.15 15.95
N ASP A 345 -36.81 39.93 16.54
CA ASP A 345 -37.07 39.90 17.97
C ASP A 345 -38.23 38.94 18.32
N GLU A 346 -37.99 37.63 18.18
CA GLU A 346 -38.94 36.54 18.45
C GLU A 346 -39.67 36.70 19.79
N TYR A 347 -39.03 37.32 20.77
CA TYR A 347 -39.59 37.64 22.07
C TYR A 347 -39.47 39.14 22.35
N THR A 348 -40.57 39.74 22.79
CA THR A 348 -40.65 41.19 22.95
C THR A 348 -39.60 41.72 23.93
N GLY A 349 -38.91 42.78 23.52
CA GLY A 349 -37.86 43.42 24.32
C GLY A 349 -36.47 42.77 24.24
N TYR A 350 -36.27 41.77 23.37
CA TYR A 350 -34.97 41.17 23.08
C TYR A 350 -34.68 41.17 21.57
N GLY A 351 -33.55 40.64 21.10
CA GLY A 351 -33.23 40.66 19.67
C GLY A 351 -32.76 42.03 19.16
N TRP A 352 -33.12 42.42 17.93
CA TRP A 352 -32.65 43.66 17.29
C TRP A 352 -33.67 44.79 17.36
N LEU A 353 -33.49 45.69 18.32
CA LEU A 353 -34.41 46.82 18.54
C LEU A 353 -33.65 48.10 18.92
N THR A 354 -34.35 49.24 18.87
CA THR A 354 -33.90 50.55 19.34
C THR A 354 -34.67 50.93 20.62
N PRO A 355 -34.18 50.60 21.82
CA PRO A 355 -34.97 50.67 23.05
C PRO A 355 -35.43 52.08 23.45
N THR A 356 -34.81 53.10 22.85
CA THR A 356 -35.07 54.51 23.14
C THR A 356 -35.96 55.18 22.09
N ALA A 357 -36.40 54.47 21.06
CA ALA A 357 -37.18 55.04 19.99
C ALA A 357 -38.63 55.30 20.43
N SER A 358 -39.24 56.33 19.85
CA SER A 358 -40.62 56.73 20.17
C SER A 358 -41.67 56.16 19.22
N ASP A 359 -41.23 55.46 18.18
CA ASP A 359 -42.02 54.83 17.12
C ASP A 359 -42.29 53.35 17.39
N GLY A 360 -41.77 52.80 18.50
CA GLY A 360 -41.87 51.38 18.86
C GLY A 360 -40.51 50.69 18.80
N GLY A 361 -39.61 51.14 17.92
CA GLY A 361 -38.19 50.83 17.95
C GLY A 361 -37.78 49.52 17.30
N GLU A 362 -38.71 48.74 16.77
CA GLU A 362 -38.48 47.49 16.06
C GLU A 362 -38.32 47.73 14.54
N ASN A 363 -37.95 46.69 13.78
CA ASN A 363 -37.60 46.87 12.37
C ASN A 363 -38.77 47.34 11.49
N GLY A 364 -40.00 46.96 11.84
CA GLY A 364 -41.22 47.29 11.10
C GLY A 364 -41.70 48.69 11.47
N ASP A 365 -41.68 48.99 12.77
CA ASP A 365 -42.04 50.25 13.39
C ASP A 365 -41.34 51.47 12.75
N HIS A 366 -40.02 51.40 12.56
CA HIS A 366 -39.25 52.49 11.92
C HIS A 366 -39.72 52.82 10.50
N CYS A 367 -40.45 51.89 9.88
CA CYS A 367 -40.88 51.94 8.49
C CYS A 367 -42.40 51.83 8.32
N ALA A 368 -43.14 51.93 9.43
CA ALA A 368 -44.59 51.85 9.45
C ALA A 368 -45.21 52.88 8.49
N TRP A 369 -46.00 52.40 7.53
CA TRP A 369 -46.70 53.24 6.54
C TRP A 369 -45.77 54.11 5.68
N ASP A 370 -44.54 53.65 5.45
CA ASP A 370 -43.60 54.37 4.61
C ASP A 370 -44.12 54.52 3.18
N ALA A 371 -43.87 55.69 2.59
CA ALA A 371 -44.35 56.07 1.26
C ALA A 371 -43.80 55.21 0.12
N THR A 372 -42.73 54.44 0.37
CA THR A 372 -42.09 53.53 -0.58
C THR A 372 -42.65 52.11 -0.58
N SER A 373 -43.67 51.85 0.25
CA SER A 373 -44.43 50.59 0.22
C SER A 373 -44.83 50.24 -1.21
N ALA A 374 -44.79 48.95 -1.54
CA ALA A 374 -45.04 48.48 -2.90
C ALA A 374 -45.52 47.02 -2.92
N PHE A 375 -45.99 46.58 -4.08
CA PHE A 375 -46.30 45.17 -4.30
C PHE A 375 -45.01 44.35 -4.46
N VAL A 376 -44.86 43.32 -3.63
CA VAL A 376 -43.81 42.31 -3.75
C VAL A 376 -44.35 41.13 -4.57
N ASN A 377 -43.59 40.70 -5.57
CA ASN A 377 -44.01 39.65 -6.50
C ASN A 377 -43.59 38.27 -6.00
N PHE A 378 -44.55 37.46 -5.56
CA PHE A 378 -44.34 36.07 -5.19
C PHE A 378 -44.87 35.11 -6.26
N SER A 379 -44.57 33.81 -6.13
CA SER A 379 -45.19 32.80 -7.00
C SER A 379 -46.68 32.61 -6.71
N SER A 380 -47.13 33.02 -5.52
CA SER A 380 -48.53 33.02 -5.08
C SER A 380 -49.34 34.22 -5.57
N GLY A 381 -48.68 35.26 -6.09
CA GLY A 381 -49.31 36.53 -6.47
C GLY A 381 -48.48 37.73 -6.02
N ALA A 382 -48.89 38.93 -6.44
CA ALA A 382 -48.34 40.18 -5.93
C ALA A 382 -49.08 40.56 -4.64
N VAL A 383 -48.34 40.93 -3.59
CA VAL A 383 -48.89 41.27 -2.27
C VAL A 383 -48.32 42.61 -1.81
N ALA A 384 -49.15 43.48 -1.25
CA ALA A 384 -48.72 44.78 -0.74
C ALA A 384 -47.91 44.61 0.53
N MET A 385 -46.71 45.20 0.56
CA MET A 385 -45.80 45.18 1.70
C MET A 385 -45.23 46.58 1.91
N GLN A 386 -44.89 46.90 3.16
CA GLN A 386 -44.09 48.07 3.49
C GLN A 386 -42.60 47.72 3.50
N PRO A 387 -41.69 48.70 3.36
CA PRO A 387 -40.28 48.44 3.61
C PRO A 387 -40.05 48.09 5.08
N THR A 388 -38.90 47.47 5.36
CA THR A 388 -38.43 47.21 6.73
C THR A 388 -37.09 47.90 6.94
N TRP A 389 -36.78 48.20 8.20
CA TRP A 389 -35.56 48.93 8.51
C TRP A 389 -34.32 48.10 8.20
N SER A 390 -33.35 48.75 7.56
CA SER A 390 -32.06 48.16 7.20
C SER A 390 -30.93 48.95 7.86
N ASN A 391 -30.19 48.32 8.77
CA ASN A 391 -29.00 48.90 9.38
C ASN A 391 -27.87 49.11 8.35
N ASP A 392 -27.74 48.20 7.38
CA ASP A 392 -26.72 48.26 6.34
C ASP A 392 -26.85 49.52 5.48
N THR A 393 -28.09 49.92 5.17
CA THR A 393 -28.39 51.10 4.34
C THR A 393 -28.87 52.32 5.13
N ASN A 394 -29.16 52.14 6.43
CA ASN A 394 -29.68 53.15 7.35
C ASN A 394 -30.94 53.85 6.82
N ARG A 395 -31.88 53.05 6.32
CA ARG A 395 -33.17 53.49 5.79
C ARG A 395 -34.17 52.34 5.76
N CYS A 396 -35.41 52.67 5.43
CA CYS A 396 -36.44 51.70 5.07
C CYS A 396 -36.18 51.14 3.66
N ASP A 397 -35.92 49.84 3.57
CA ASP A 397 -35.67 49.15 2.30
C ASP A 397 -36.84 48.23 1.93
N MET A 398 -37.33 48.34 0.69
CA MET A 398 -38.24 47.36 0.08
C MET A 398 -37.49 46.13 -0.47
N SER A 399 -36.17 46.19 -0.52
CA SER A 399 -35.32 45.21 -1.22
C SER A 399 -33.90 45.29 -0.70
N HIS A 400 -33.34 44.14 -0.32
CA HIS A 400 -31.94 44.00 0.05
C HIS A 400 -31.32 42.74 -0.56
N VAL A 401 -30.00 42.74 -0.73
CA VAL A 401 -29.29 41.52 -1.13
C VAL A 401 -29.41 40.49 -0.01
N THR A 402 -29.72 39.25 -0.35
CA THR A 402 -29.77 38.19 0.67
C THR A 402 -28.39 38.00 1.28
N VAL A 403 -28.27 38.25 2.58
CA VAL A 403 -27.09 37.93 3.38
C VAL A 403 -27.18 36.45 3.72
N VAL A 404 -26.23 35.66 3.20
CA VAL A 404 -26.16 34.22 3.47
C VAL A 404 -25.06 34.00 4.49
N ALA A 405 -25.40 33.37 5.63
CA ALA A 405 -24.42 32.98 6.62
C ALA A 405 -23.34 32.10 5.97
N ASN A 406 -22.07 32.37 6.28
CA ASN A 406 -21.00 31.55 5.71
C ASN A 406 -21.09 30.12 6.24
N THR A 407 -20.86 29.14 5.38
CA THR A 407 -20.92 27.71 5.71
C THR A 407 -19.68 27.00 5.18
N VAL A 408 -19.15 26.09 5.99
CA VAL A 408 -18.07 25.18 5.61
C VAL A 408 -18.60 23.75 5.65
N THR A 409 -18.38 23.00 4.58
CA THR A 409 -18.78 21.60 4.47
C THR A 409 -17.56 20.72 4.23
N VAL A 410 -17.46 19.59 4.93
CA VAL A 410 -16.38 18.62 4.73
C VAL A 410 -16.96 17.38 4.07
N THR A 411 -16.39 17.00 2.93
CA THR A 411 -16.82 15.79 2.22
C THR A 411 -16.34 14.57 2.98
N ASN A 412 -17.27 13.70 3.36
CA ASN A 412 -16.95 12.44 4.04
C ASN A 412 -16.26 11.49 3.03
N PRO A 413 -15.02 11.04 3.29
CA PRO A 413 -14.31 10.15 2.36
C PRO A 413 -14.82 8.69 2.40
N GLY A 414 -15.77 8.38 3.28
CA GLY A 414 -16.20 7.01 3.56
C GLY A 414 -15.18 6.23 4.40
N SER A 415 -15.52 4.99 4.73
CA SER A 415 -14.64 4.12 5.52
C SER A 415 -13.34 3.81 4.78
N GLN A 416 -12.22 3.86 5.51
CA GLN A 416 -10.88 3.67 4.99
C GLN A 416 -10.26 2.38 5.54
N SER A 417 -9.34 1.80 4.79
CA SER A 417 -8.50 0.68 5.21
C SER A 417 -7.02 0.94 4.95
N GLY A 418 -6.15 0.29 5.72
CA GLY A 418 -4.71 0.35 5.54
C GLY A 418 -4.03 -0.82 6.26
N THR A 419 -2.70 -0.86 6.20
CA THR A 419 -1.87 -1.91 6.81
C THR A 419 -0.74 -1.27 7.61
N VAL A 420 -0.41 -1.83 8.78
CA VAL A 420 0.75 -1.37 9.57
C VAL A 420 2.01 -1.43 8.72
N GLY A 421 2.80 -0.35 8.73
CA GLY A 421 4.07 -0.25 8.02
C GLY A 421 3.96 0.23 6.57
N THR A 422 2.75 0.33 6.00
CA THR A 422 2.54 0.80 4.62
C THR A 422 2.18 2.28 4.58
N ALA A 423 2.97 3.09 3.89
CA ALA A 423 2.69 4.52 3.72
C ALA A 423 1.32 4.72 3.06
N THR A 424 0.53 5.65 3.58
CA THR A 424 -0.82 5.94 3.11
C THR A 424 -1.02 7.45 2.94
N SER A 425 -1.85 7.83 1.97
CA SER A 425 -2.27 9.22 1.74
C SER A 425 -3.77 9.29 1.43
N LEU A 426 -4.49 10.21 2.07
CA LEU A 426 -5.91 10.48 1.85
C LEU A 426 -6.16 11.98 1.78
N GLN A 427 -6.73 12.44 0.68
CA GLN A 427 -7.11 13.84 0.50
C GLN A 427 -8.50 14.10 1.09
N ILE A 428 -8.61 15.04 2.02
CA ILE A 428 -9.90 15.56 2.48
C ILE A 428 -10.26 16.79 1.67
N ASN A 429 -11.53 16.90 1.28
CA ASN A 429 -12.04 18.05 0.56
C ASN A 429 -13.06 18.78 1.43
N ALA A 430 -12.85 20.07 1.64
CA ALA A 430 -13.85 20.98 2.20
C ALA A 430 -14.27 22.00 1.14
N ALA A 431 -15.53 22.43 1.22
CA ALA A 431 -16.08 23.52 0.43
C ALA A 431 -16.60 24.61 1.37
N ASP A 432 -16.37 25.86 0.98
CA ASP A 432 -16.81 27.05 1.68
C ASP A 432 -17.78 27.83 0.79
N SER A 433 -18.89 28.34 1.33
CA SER A 433 -19.81 29.19 0.57
C SER A 433 -19.23 30.56 0.25
N SER A 434 -18.21 31.01 0.99
CA SER A 434 -17.43 32.19 0.70
C SER A 434 -16.33 31.87 -0.31
N SER A 435 -16.41 32.49 -1.48
CA SER A 435 -15.41 32.30 -2.55
C SER A 435 -14.02 32.90 -2.25
N THR A 436 -13.90 33.67 -1.17
CA THR A 436 -12.66 34.35 -0.75
C THR A 436 -12.04 33.77 0.52
N ALA A 437 -12.71 32.81 1.16
CA ALA A 437 -12.29 32.25 2.43
C ALA A 437 -11.14 31.24 2.27
N THR A 438 -10.23 31.23 3.24
CA THR A 438 -9.14 30.25 3.34
C THR A 438 -9.46 29.24 4.43
N VAL A 439 -9.34 27.95 4.11
CA VAL A 439 -9.73 26.85 5.00
C VAL A 439 -8.51 26.17 5.63
N THR A 440 -8.57 25.97 6.95
CA THR A 440 -7.58 25.26 7.76
C THR A 440 -8.15 23.93 8.25
N TYR A 441 -7.36 22.86 8.21
CA TYR A 441 -7.78 21.51 8.54
C TYR A 441 -7.20 21.01 9.88
N MET A 442 -8.00 20.27 10.63
CA MET A 442 -7.60 19.54 11.83
C MET A 442 -8.24 18.15 11.84
N ALA A 443 -7.54 17.16 12.37
CA ALA A 443 -8.07 15.81 12.49
C ALA A 443 -7.80 15.24 13.88
N THR A 444 -8.78 14.55 14.44
CA THR A 444 -8.69 13.82 15.71
C THR A 444 -8.99 12.34 15.48
N GLY A 445 -8.39 11.46 16.29
CA GLY A 445 -8.62 10.02 16.19
C GLY A 445 -7.95 9.35 14.98
N LEU A 446 -6.96 9.98 14.36
CA LEU A 446 -6.16 9.36 13.30
C LEU A 446 -5.42 8.11 13.82
N PRO A 447 -5.30 7.04 13.02
CA PRO A 447 -4.39 5.94 13.32
C PRO A 447 -2.97 6.43 13.63
N ALA A 448 -2.32 5.82 14.63
CA ALA A 448 -0.99 6.20 15.07
C ALA A 448 0.03 6.16 13.91
N GLY A 449 0.73 7.27 13.68
CA GLY A 449 1.68 7.43 12.56
C GLY A 449 1.11 8.16 11.33
N LEU A 450 -0.18 8.51 11.34
CA LEU A 450 -0.78 9.43 10.37
C LEU A 450 -0.95 10.84 10.95
N SER A 451 -0.88 11.85 10.08
CA SER A 451 -1.12 13.26 10.41
C SER A 451 -1.84 13.97 9.26
N ILE A 452 -2.52 15.08 9.54
CA ILE A 452 -3.16 15.91 8.52
C ILE A 452 -2.37 17.21 8.30
N SER A 453 -2.17 17.58 7.03
CA SER A 453 -1.67 18.90 6.65
C SER A 453 -2.76 19.95 6.89
N THR A 454 -2.46 20.95 7.72
CA THR A 454 -3.42 21.99 8.11
C THR A 454 -3.82 22.91 6.95
N SER A 455 -2.99 23.06 5.92
CA SER A 455 -3.27 23.94 4.78
C SER A 455 -3.87 23.23 3.57
N THR A 456 -3.66 21.91 3.45
CA THR A 456 -4.11 21.15 2.27
C THR A 456 -5.14 20.09 2.57
N GLY A 457 -5.37 19.72 3.83
CA GLY A 457 -6.27 18.63 4.20
C GLY A 457 -5.76 17.24 3.82
N LEU A 458 -4.50 17.11 3.39
CA LEU A 458 -3.89 15.83 3.07
C LEU A 458 -3.52 15.08 4.35
N ILE A 459 -4.19 13.97 4.62
CA ILE A 459 -3.79 13.01 5.65
C ILE A 459 -2.70 12.12 5.04
N SER A 460 -1.54 12.03 5.69
CA SER A 460 -0.44 11.18 5.24
C SER A 460 0.42 10.64 6.38
N GLY A 461 1.16 9.57 6.10
CA GLY A 461 2.09 8.95 7.03
C GLY A 461 2.12 7.43 6.89
N THR A 462 2.70 6.75 7.89
CA THR A 462 2.79 5.29 7.93
C THR A 462 2.15 4.79 9.22
N PRO A 463 1.01 4.08 9.17
CA PRO A 463 0.37 3.53 10.37
C PRO A 463 1.30 2.57 11.12
N THR A 464 1.32 2.66 12.44
CA THR A 464 2.25 1.90 13.31
C THR A 464 1.56 0.86 14.19
N ALA A 465 0.23 0.90 14.31
CA ALA A 465 -0.55 -0.02 15.11
C ALA A 465 -1.82 -0.46 14.38
N ALA A 466 -2.17 -1.73 14.52
CA ALA A 466 -3.41 -2.29 13.97
C ALA A 466 -4.60 -1.93 14.86
N GLY A 467 -5.77 -1.79 14.25
CA GLY A 467 -7.01 -1.45 14.95
C GLY A 467 -7.93 -0.57 14.11
N THR A 468 -9.13 -0.34 14.62
CA THR A 468 -10.10 0.57 14.00
C THR A 468 -10.12 1.88 14.77
N SER A 469 -9.94 2.99 14.06
CA SER A 469 -9.99 4.34 14.64
C SER A 469 -11.22 5.09 14.13
N ALA A 470 -11.89 5.82 15.02
CA ALA A 470 -12.94 6.76 14.65
C ALA A 470 -12.30 8.13 14.38
N VAL A 471 -12.20 8.50 13.11
CA VAL A 471 -11.55 9.73 12.66
C VAL A 471 -12.60 10.82 12.50
N THR A 472 -12.34 12.00 13.06
CA THR A 472 -13.11 13.22 12.79
C THR A 472 -12.19 14.27 12.20
N VAL A 473 -12.55 14.78 11.04
CA VAL A 473 -11.85 15.90 10.39
C VAL A 473 -12.73 17.13 10.49
N THR A 474 -12.13 18.24 10.93
CA THR A 474 -12.72 19.57 11.01
C THR A 474 -12.00 20.46 10.03
N ALA A 475 -12.75 21.24 9.25
CA ALA A 475 -12.24 22.28 8.40
C ALA A 475 -12.83 23.61 8.87
N THR A 476 -12.00 24.61 9.08
CA THR A 476 -12.36 25.92 9.65
C THR A 476 -11.85 27.02 8.73
N ASP A 477 -12.72 27.94 8.36
CA ASP A 477 -12.34 29.07 7.53
C ASP A 477 -11.66 30.21 8.33
N ASN A 478 -11.26 31.28 7.64
CA ASN A 478 -10.67 32.47 8.27
C ASN A 478 -11.69 33.37 8.99
N THR A 479 -12.99 33.05 8.93
CA THR A 479 -14.05 33.73 9.69
C THR A 479 -14.48 32.94 10.94
N SER A 480 -13.81 31.81 11.20
CA SER A 480 -14.09 30.86 12.30
C SER A 480 -15.33 29.98 12.13
N VAL A 481 -15.91 29.94 10.92
CA VAL A 481 -16.94 28.95 10.55
C VAL A 481 -16.28 27.60 10.32
N SER A 482 -16.90 26.51 10.81
CA SER A 482 -16.36 25.16 10.70
C SER A 482 -17.34 24.14 10.16
N GLY A 483 -16.83 23.17 9.41
CA GLY A 483 -17.52 21.95 8.98
C GLY A 483 -16.78 20.70 9.46
N THR A 484 -17.51 19.60 9.68
CA THR A 484 -16.92 18.34 10.16
C THR A 484 -17.40 17.12 9.39
N ALA A 485 -16.52 16.14 9.21
CA ALA A 485 -16.88 14.80 8.75
C ALA A 485 -16.23 13.73 9.64
N SER A 486 -16.99 12.68 9.97
CA SER A 486 -16.49 11.53 10.74
C SER A 486 -16.58 10.24 9.93
N PHE A 487 -15.54 9.40 10.01
CA PHE A 487 -15.46 8.13 9.29
C PHE A 487 -14.59 7.12 10.06
N SER A 488 -14.71 5.84 9.69
CA SER A 488 -13.89 4.78 10.28
C SER A 488 -12.63 4.53 9.47
N TRP A 489 -11.50 4.29 10.13
CA TRP A 489 -10.26 3.85 9.48
C TRP A 489 -9.75 2.57 10.14
N THR A 490 -9.73 1.48 9.38
CA THR A 490 -9.27 0.17 9.87
C THR A 490 -7.86 -0.13 9.37
N ILE A 491 -6.91 -0.27 10.29
CA ILE A 491 -5.54 -0.68 10.00
C ILE A 491 -5.38 -2.16 10.32
N ALA A 492 -5.08 -2.97 9.30
CA ALA A 492 -4.73 -4.37 9.43
C ALA A 492 -3.31 -4.55 9.99
N PRO A 493 -3.03 -5.64 10.72
CA PRO A 493 -1.67 -6.00 11.13
C PRO A 493 -0.69 -6.06 9.95
N ALA A 494 0.58 -5.81 10.23
CA ALA A 494 1.63 -5.98 9.23
C ALA A 494 1.68 -7.45 8.76
N PRO A 495 1.97 -7.70 7.47
CA PRO A 495 2.17 -9.06 6.99
C PRO A 495 3.38 -9.71 7.67
N THR A 496 3.31 -11.03 7.84
CA THR A 496 4.35 -11.89 8.41
C THR A 496 4.85 -12.86 7.36
N LEU A 497 6.17 -13.01 7.25
CA LEU A 497 6.84 -14.01 6.43
C LEU A 497 7.44 -15.09 7.34
N THR A 498 7.10 -16.35 7.07
CA THR A 498 7.55 -17.52 7.84
C THR A 498 8.27 -18.51 6.94
N THR A 499 9.31 -19.16 7.47
CA THR A 499 10.12 -20.16 6.75
C THR A 499 10.23 -21.47 7.54
N GLY A 500 10.38 -22.57 6.82
CA GLY A 500 10.47 -23.93 7.37
C GLY A 500 11.00 -24.93 6.34
N GLY A 501 10.71 -26.22 6.56
CA GLY A 501 11.25 -27.33 5.77
C GLY A 501 12.38 -28.06 6.50
N ASN A 502 12.94 -29.10 5.87
CA ASN A 502 13.99 -29.91 6.50
C ASN A 502 15.39 -29.26 6.41
N ALA A 503 15.53 -28.18 5.64
CA ALA A 503 16.83 -27.58 5.37
C ALA A 503 17.35 -26.73 6.53
N THR A 504 16.49 -26.07 7.30
CA THR A 504 16.90 -25.05 8.28
C THR A 504 17.91 -25.58 9.31
N GLY A 505 19.15 -25.08 9.23
CA GLY A 505 20.25 -25.47 10.12
C GLY A 505 20.79 -26.88 9.91
N ALA A 506 20.35 -27.58 8.86
CA ALA A 506 20.72 -28.97 8.61
C ALA A 506 21.99 -29.11 7.75
N THR A 507 22.55 -30.31 7.76
CA THR A 507 23.68 -30.71 6.90
C THR A 507 23.24 -31.86 6.00
N PHE A 508 23.47 -31.74 4.70
CA PHE A 508 23.14 -32.74 3.70
C PHE A 508 24.42 -33.23 3.02
N THR A 509 24.45 -34.51 2.63
CA THR A 509 25.63 -35.11 2.00
C THR A 509 25.29 -35.62 0.60
N SER A 510 26.15 -35.39 -0.39
CA SER A 510 26.04 -36.04 -1.69
C SER A 510 26.67 -37.45 -1.66
N ASN A 511 26.25 -38.31 -2.57
CA ASN A 511 26.94 -39.57 -2.83
C ASN A 511 28.18 -39.33 -3.72
N ALA A 512 28.94 -40.40 -4.01
CA ALA A 512 30.14 -40.33 -4.85
C ALA A 512 29.87 -39.93 -6.31
N SER A 513 28.64 -40.06 -6.80
CA SER A 513 28.25 -39.51 -8.10
C SER A 513 27.89 -38.02 -8.02
N GLY A 514 27.80 -37.42 -6.84
CA GLY A 514 27.41 -36.02 -6.64
C GLY A 514 25.90 -35.80 -6.49
N ALA A 515 25.09 -36.85 -6.41
CA ALA A 515 23.66 -36.74 -6.16
C ALA A 515 23.39 -36.62 -4.66
N LEU A 516 22.48 -35.75 -4.24
CA LEU A 516 22.13 -35.57 -2.83
C LEU A 516 21.44 -36.84 -2.28
N THR A 517 21.88 -37.30 -1.10
CA THR A 517 21.31 -38.50 -0.43
C THR A 517 19.95 -38.22 0.19
N THR A 518 19.70 -36.97 0.58
CA THR A 518 18.40 -36.46 1.05
C THR A 518 18.21 -35.09 0.41
N THR A 519 17.01 -34.83 -0.12
CA THR A 519 16.69 -33.56 -0.77
C THR A 519 16.47 -32.47 0.29
N PRO A 520 17.25 -31.37 0.28
CA PRO A 520 16.97 -30.19 1.08
C PRO A 520 15.70 -29.52 0.57
N ARG A 521 14.73 -29.35 1.45
CA ARG A 521 13.46 -28.68 1.19
C ARG A 521 13.33 -27.42 2.02
N ILE A 522 12.88 -26.36 1.37
CA ILE A 522 12.55 -25.07 1.98
C ILE A 522 11.08 -24.78 1.69
N THR A 523 10.34 -24.46 2.75
CA THR A 523 8.95 -23.98 2.66
C THR A 523 8.91 -22.55 3.16
N ALA A 524 8.17 -21.68 2.49
CA ALA A 524 7.87 -20.34 2.97
C ALA A 524 6.40 -20.01 2.82
N ALA A 525 5.87 -19.23 3.76
CA ALA A 525 4.50 -18.78 3.77
C ALA A 525 4.43 -17.31 4.21
N ALA A 526 3.68 -16.51 3.46
CA ALA A 526 3.34 -15.13 3.80
C ALA A 526 1.82 -15.04 3.95
N ASN A 527 1.34 -14.26 4.92
CA ASN A 527 -0.08 -13.97 5.09
C ASN A 527 -0.49 -12.67 4.37
N SER A 528 0.31 -12.21 3.40
CA SER A 528 0.01 -11.01 2.63
C SER A 528 -1.26 -11.17 1.81
N VAL A 529 -2.11 -10.14 1.86
CA VAL A 529 -3.40 -10.09 1.16
C VAL A 529 -3.30 -9.51 -0.25
N ASP A 530 -2.13 -9.01 -0.65
CA ASP A 530 -1.91 -8.26 -1.88
C ASP A 530 -1.62 -9.15 -3.12
N GLY A 531 -1.44 -10.45 -2.91
CA GLY A 531 -1.10 -11.40 -3.99
C GLY A 531 0.37 -11.38 -4.40
N SER A 532 1.26 -10.77 -3.61
CA SER A 532 2.71 -10.79 -3.83
C SER A 532 3.27 -12.22 -3.86
N VAL A 533 4.25 -12.43 -4.74
CA VAL A 533 4.88 -13.74 -4.99
C VAL A 533 6.12 -13.86 -4.12
N ILE A 534 6.17 -14.92 -3.30
CA ILE A 534 7.40 -15.24 -2.56
C ILE A 534 8.51 -15.63 -3.55
N THR A 535 9.65 -14.97 -3.40
CA THR A 535 10.88 -15.26 -4.13
C THR A 535 11.91 -15.92 -3.21
N MET A 536 12.66 -16.88 -3.74
CA MET A 536 13.73 -17.57 -3.02
C MET A 536 15.01 -17.52 -3.85
N SER A 537 16.05 -16.90 -3.30
CA SER A 537 17.33 -16.66 -3.99
C SER A 537 18.46 -17.37 -3.25
N PRO A 538 18.96 -18.51 -3.75
CA PRO A 538 20.05 -19.23 -3.11
C PRO A 538 21.41 -18.59 -3.42
N THR A 539 22.31 -18.64 -2.43
CA THR A 539 23.74 -18.33 -2.55
C THR A 539 24.56 -19.46 -1.94
N GLY A 540 25.73 -19.75 -2.51
CA GLY A 540 26.63 -20.81 -2.01
C GLY A 540 26.24 -22.24 -2.42
N LEU A 541 25.25 -22.42 -3.32
CA LEU A 541 24.95 -23.74 -3.87
C LEU A 541 26.15 -24.29 -4.66
N PRO A 542 26.59 -25.54 -4.41
CA PRO A 542 27.54 -26.25 -5.26
C PRO A 542 27.11 -26.25 -6.73
N ALA A 543 28.05 -26.08 -7.66
CA ALA A 543 27.76 -26.10 -9.08
C ALA A 543 27.08 -27.44 -9.48
N GLY A 544 26.06 -27.35 -10.33
CA GLY A 544 25.23 -28.49 -10.75
C GLY A 544 23.98 -28.72 -9.88
N LEU A 545 23.87 -28.06 -8.72
CA LEU A 545 22.65 -28.03 -7.92
C LEU A 545 21.85 -26.74 -8.20
N ALA A 546 20.53 -26.85 -8.17
CA ALA A 546 19.60 -25.74 -8.34
C ALA A 546 18.45 -25.83 -7.35
N LEU A 547 18.01 -24.66 -6.87
CA LEU A 547 16.81 -24.54 -6.05
C LEU A 547 15.59 -24.45 -6.97
N ASN A 548 14.79 -25.51 -7.02
CA ASN A 548 13.67 -25.64 -7.95
C ASN A 548 12.34 -25.67 -7.20
N ARG A 549 11.37 -24.92 -7.72
CA ARG A 549 10.01 -24.88 -7.17
C ARG A 549 9.30 -26.21 -7.39
N ILE A 550 8.53 -26.66 -6.40
CA ILE A 550 7.86 -27.96 -6.41
C ILE A 550 6.34 -27.73 -6.39
N GLY A 551 5.70 -28.00 -7.52
CA GLY A 551 4.24 -27.91 -7.65
C GLY A 551 3.65 -26.50 -7.61
N ALA A 552 2.43 -26.35 -8.11
CA ALA A 552 1.58 -25.20 -7.82
C ALA A 552 0.94 -25.43 -6.44
N ALA A 553 0.94 -24.40 -5.59
CA ALA A 553 0.35 -24.43 -4.25
C ALA A 553 -0.95 -25.26 -4.21
N THR A 554 -0.93 -26.41 -3.53
CA THR A 554 -2.10 -27.28 -3.41
C THR A 554 -3.12 -26.61 -2.48
N SER A 555 -4.21 -26.12 -3.06
CA SER A 555 -5.36 -25.64 -2.31
C SER A 555 -6.17 -26.85 -1.82
N ALA A 556 -5.84 -27.34 -0.62
CA ALA A 556 -6.84 -28.03 0.19
C ALA A 556 -7.84 -26.98 0.70
N ALA A 557 -9.13 -27.25 0.54
CA ALA A 557 -10.22 -26.31 0.81
C ALA A 557 -10.08 -25.61 2.18
N GLY A 558 -9.83 -24.29 2.16
CA GLY A 558 -9.90 -23.45 3.36
C GLY A 558 -8.81 -22.38 3.54
N VAL A 559 -7.73 -22.34 2.75
CA VAL A 559 -6.65 -21.34 2.93
C VAL A 559 -6.28 -20.63 1.61
N ARG A 560 -6.35 -19.29 1.59
CA ARG A 560 -5.72 -18.35 0.62
C ARG A 560 -4.47 -17.72 1.28
N PRO A 561 -3.62 -16.97 0.54
CA PRO A 561 -2.68 -17.31 -0.53
C PRO A 561 -1.21 -17.40 0.00
N GLY A 562 -0.28 -17.98 -0.77
CA GLY A 562 1.16 -17.64 -0.62
C GLY A 562 2.12 -18.68 -0.02
N THR A 563 1.78 -19.96 0.11
CA THR A 563 2.81 -20.98 0.42
C THR A 563 3.61 -21.34 -0.84
N THR A 564 4.95 -21.37 -0.75
CA THR A 564 5.82 -21.87 -1.81
C THR A 564 6.83 -22.86 -1.24
N GLU A 565 7.08 -23.94 -1.98
CA GLU A 565 8.05 -24.98 -1.62
C GLU A 565 9.09 -25.13 -2.72
N HIS A 566 10.35 -25.22 -2.31
CA HIS A 566 11.48 -25.41 -3.20
C HIS A 566 12.37 -26.54 -2.69
N ASP A 567 12.81 -27.41 -3.61
CA ASP A 567 13.77 -28.48 -3.35
C ASP A 567 15.08 -28.10 -4.02
N VAL A 568 16.19 -28.38 -3.35
CA VAL A 568 17.51 -28.38 -3.99
C VAL A 568 17.65 -29.69 -4.74
N THR A 569 17.73 -29.62 -6.06
CA THR A 569 17.79 -30.79 -6.95
C THR A 569 18.99 -30.69 -7.90
N GLY A 570 19.31 -31.79 -8.56
CA GLY A 570 20.43 -31.89 -9.48
C GLY A 570 21.54 -32.79 -8.95
N GLN A 571 22.70 -32.70 -9.59
CA GLN A 571 23.89 -33.48 -9.25
C GLN A 571 25.07 -32.54 -9.28
N THR A 572 25.81 -32.46 -8.17
CA THR A 572 26.96 -31.59 -8.10
C THR A 572 28.18 -32.19 -8.81
N THR A 573 28.97 -31.34 -9.45
CA THR A 573 30.20 -31.71 -10.14
C THR A 573 31.43 -31.05 -9.51
N VAL A 574 31.26 -30.40 -8.36
CA VAL A 574 32.35 -29.70 -7.67
C VAL A 574 33.25 -30.67 -6.90
N THR A 575 34.41 -30.15 -6.54
CA THR A 575 35.39 -30.83 -5.69
C THR A 575 34.83 -31.20 -4.32
N PRO A 576 35.39 -32.20 -3.65
CA PRO A 576 35.06 -32.51 -2.26
C PRO A 576 35.19 -31.27 -1.36
N GLY A 577 34.26 -31.11 -0.42
CA GLY A 577 34.24 -29.94 0.45
C GLY A 577 32.92 -29.71 1.17
N SER A 578 32.90 -28.69 2.03
CA SER A 578 31.72 -28.25 2.78
C SER A 578 31.27 -26.90 2.25
N TYR A 579 30.04 -26.84 1.77
CA TYR A 579 29.46 -25.69 1.08
C TYR A 579 28.33 -25.10 1.93
N PRO A 580 28.54 -23.96 2.62
CA PRO A 580 27.47 -23.26 3.30
C PRO A 580 26.53 -22.62 2.26
N VAL A 581 25.24 -22.91 2.38
CA VAL A 581 24.19 -22.39 1.51
C VAL A 581 23.31 -21.47 2.33
N THR A 582 22.99 -20.29 1.77
CA THR A 582 22.01 -19.37 2.33
C THR A 582 20.98 -19.02 1.28
N VAL A 583 19.70 -19.18 1.62
CA VAL A 583 18.57 -18.84 0.76
C VAL A 583 17.86 -17.65 1.35
N THR A 584 17.90 -16.52 0.65
CA THR A 584 17.11 -15.33 1.00
C THR A 584 15.69 -15.53 0.49
N VAL A 585 14.72 -15.34 1.39
CA VAL A 585 13.29 -15.45 1.13
C VAL A 585 12.68 -14.05 1.29
N SER A 586 11.99 -13.59 0.25
CA SER A 586 11.38 -12.25 0.20
C SER A 586 9.96 -12.35 -0.35
N ASP A 587 9.02 -11.61 0.24
CA ASP A 587 7.65 -11.41 -0.27
C ASP A 587 7.50 -10.08 -1.05
N GLY A 588 8.61 -9.39 -1.34
CA GLY A 588 8.66 -8.20 -2.18
C GLY A 588 8.76 -6.87 -1.41
N PRO A 589 8.97 -5.75 -2.12
CA PRO A 589 9.17 -4.45 -1.49
C PRO A 589 7.94 -3.99 -0.71
N GLY A 590 8.13 -3.45 0.50
CA GLY A 590 7.06 -2.88 1.33
C GLY A 590 6.24 -3.87 2.16
N HIS A 591 6.68 -5.14 2.24
CA HIS A 591 6.05 -6.21 3.00
C HIS A 591 6.90 -6.61 4.23
N ALA A 592 6.80 -7.87 4.68
CA ALA A 592 7.57 -8.35 5.81
C ALA A 592 9.09 -8.23 5.50
N ALA A 593 9.91 -8.14 6.53
CA ALA A 593 11.35 -8.13 6.33
C ALA A 593 11.81 -9.46 5.69
N ASP A 594 12.71 -9.36 4.70
CA ASP A 594 13.39 -10.52 4.12
C ASP A 594 13.99 -11.39 5.22
N THR A 595 13.88 -12.71 5.05
CA THR A 595 14.42 -13.70 6.00
C THR A 595 15.33 -14.68 5.27
N THR A 596 16.15 -15.42 6.02
CA THR A 596 17.14 -16.33 5.44
C THR A 596 17.03 -17.73 6.02
N VAL A 597 17.14 -18.74 5.16
CA VAL A 597 17.31 -20.15 5.54
C VAL A 597 18.73 -20.59 5.20
N SER A 598 19.48 -21.06 6.19
CA SER A 598 20.87 -21.50 6.00
C SER A 598 21.03 -22.98 6.30
N PHE A 599 21.86 -23.67 5.52
CA PHE A 599 22.19 -25.09 5.65
C PHE A 599 23.53 -25.40 5.00
N THR A 600 24.06 -26.60 5.19
CA THR A 600 25.36 -27.01 4.62
C THR A 600 25.21 -28.21 3.71
N ILE A 601 25.88 -28.20 2.55
CA ILE A 601 26.04 -29.37 1.69
C ILE A 601 27.48 -29.85 1.76
N VAL A 602 27.66 -31.12 2.13
CA VAL A 602 28.96 -31.79 2.16
C VAL A 602 29.09 -32.69 0.94
N VAL A 603 30.12 -32.45 0.14
CA VAL A 603 30.53 -33.32 -0.97
C VAL A 603 31.69 -34.16 -0.46
N PRO A 604 31.50 -35.48 -0.24
CA PRO A 604 32.57 -36.34 0.26
C PRO A 604 33.63 -36.57 -0.81
N ASP A 605 34.86 -36.80 -0.37
CA ASP A 605 35.93 -37.25 -1.25
C ASP A 605 35.66 -38.69 -1.71
N PRO A 606 35.63 -38.98 -3.02
CA PRO A 606 35.55 -40.34 -3.53
C PRO A 606 36.65 -41.22 -2.93
N ALA A 607 36.36 -42.50 -2.70
CA ALA A 607 37.36 -43.41 -2.17
C ALA A 607 38.55 -43.57 -3.13
N LEU A 608 39.77 -43.35 -2.63
CA LEU A 608 41.01 -43.63 -3.34
C LEU A 608 41.29 -45.15 -3.37
N ILE A 609 41.77 -45.66 -4.49
CA ILE A 609 42.10 -47.06 -4.72
C ILE A 609 43.57 -47.18 -5.13
N ALA A 610 44.36 -47.91 -4.31
CA ALA A 610 45.73 -48.26 -4.61
C ALA A 610 45.81 -49.76 -5.00
N PRO A 611 46.03 -50.11 -6.28
CA PRO A 611 46.01 -51.50 -6.72
C PRO A 611 47.21 -52.32 -6.22
N ASN A 612 47.03 -53.63 -6.09
CA ASN A 612 48.17 -54.55 -5.98
C ASN A 612 48.76 -54.78 -7.37
N VAL A 613 50.07 -54.58 -7.51
CA VAL A 613 50.79 -54.58 -8.79
C VAL A 613 51.72 -55.79 -8.86
N ASN A 614 51.61 -56.58 -9.93
CA ASN A 614 52.58 -57.62 -10.26
C ASN A 614 53.43 -57.14 -11.42
N VAL A 615 54.69 -56.84 -11.15
CA VAL A 615 55.61 -56.33 -12.16
C VAL A 615 56.11 -57.51 -13.02
N PRO A 616 56.14 -57.38 -14.37
CA PRO A 616 56.68 -58.41 -15.24
C PRO A 616 58.12 -58.79 -14.86
N PRO A 617 58.53 -60.06 -15.05
CA PRO A 617 59.89 -60.48 -14.75
C PRO A 617 60.93 -59.65 -15.51
N PHE A 618 62.00 -59.23 -14.84
CA PHE A 618 63.09 -58.45 -15.45
C PHE A 618 64.46 -59.02 -15.09
N GLN A 619 65.43 -58.80 -15.98
CA GLN A 619 66.79 -59.32 -15.80
C GLN A 619 67.55 -58.51 -14.74
N SER A 620 68.21 -59.21 -13.82
CA SER A 620 69.01 -58.61 -12.72
C SER A 620 70.20 -57.74 -13.17
N ASP A 621 70.59 -57.79 -14.45
CA ASP A 621 71.68 -57.02 -15.06
C ASP A 621 71.20 -55.91 -16.01
N LYS A 622 69.89 -55.69 -16.17
CA LYS A 622 69.32 -54.57 -16.93
C LYS A 622 68.59 -53.56 -16.03
N PRO A 623 68.77 -52.24 -16.27
CA PRO A 623 67.95 -51.25 -15.58
C PRO A 623 66.48 -51.44 -15.94
N PHE A 624 65.58 -51.18 -14.99
CA PHE A 624 64.15 -51.37 -15.18
C PHE A 624 63.35 -50.23 -14.54
N THR A 625 62.23 -49.88 -15.17
CA THR A 625 61.27 -48.90 -14.66
C THR A 625 59.84 -49.39 -14.81
N TYR A 626 58.98 -49.15 -13.82
CA TYR A 626 57.55 -49.46 -13.87
C TYR A 626 56.70 -48.39 -13.22
N GLN A 627 55.65 -47.94 -13.91
CA GLN A 627 54.75 -46.91 -13.39
C GLN A 627 53.55 -47.54 -12.67
N ILE A 628 53.34 -47.15 -11.42
CA ILE A 628 52.11 -47.45 -10.69
C ILE A 628 51.05 -46.42 -11.05
N GLN A 629 49.79 -46.86 -11.11
CA GLN A 629 48.65 -45.97 -11.33
C GLN A 629 47.51 -46.29 -10.36
N ALA A 630 47.28 -45.39 -9.40
CA ALA A 630 46.10 -45.36 -8.55
C ALA A 630 44.85 -44.93 -9.35
N SER A 631 43.67 -45.26 -8.81
CA SER A 631 42.37 -44.87 -9.37
C SER A 631 41.40 -44.46 -8.25
N GLY A 632 40.28 -43.80 -8.56
CA GLY A 632 39.41 -43.21 -7.53
C GLY A 632 40.01 -41.95 -6.91
N GLY A 633 39.51 -41.50 -5.75
CA GLY A 633 39.99 -40.25 -5.12
C GLY A 633 39.73 -38.99 -5.96
N THR A 634 40.28 -37.86 -5.50
CA THR A 634 40.18 -36.58 -6.23
C THR A 634 41.54 -35.94 -6.49
N GLY A 635 41.77 -35.54 -7.74
CA GLY A 635 42.96 -34.78 -8.14
C GLY A 635 44.18 -35.66 -8.42
N ALA A 636 45.37 -35.05 -8.37
CA ALA A 636 46.62 -35.75 -8.63
C ALA A 636 47.02 -36.67 -7.47
N TYR A 637 47.65 -37.80 -7.78
CA TYR A 637 48.15 -38.74 -6.79
C TYR A 637 49.63 -38.49 -6.47
N THR A 638 49.97 -38.55 -5.19
CA THR A 638 51.33 -38.64 -4.69
C THR A 638 51.55 -40.02 -4.09
N TYR A 639 52.74 -40.60 -4.32
CA TYR A 639 53.06 -41.95 -3.89
C TYR A 639 54.17 -41.93 -2.85
N THR A 640 53.98 -42.70 -1.77
CA THR A 640 54.99 -42.89 -0.73
C THR A 640 55.49 -44.33 -0.77
N PHE A 641 56.80 -44.49 -0.91
CA PHE A 641 57.47 -45.79 -0.92
C PHE A 641 57.56 -46.36 0.49
N ILE A 642 57.10 -47.61 0.69
CA ILE A 642 57.12 -48.29 1.98
C ILE A 642 57.93 -49.59 1.83
N PRO A 643 59.27 -49.52 1.90
CA PRO A 643 60.13 -50.70 1.81
C PRO A 643 60.01 -51.57 3.07
N ASN A 644 60.33 -52.85 2.91
CA ASN A 644 60.39 -53.82 4.00
C ASN A 644 61.67 -54.68 3.86
N SER A 645 61.86 -55.66 4.74
CA SER A 645 63.02 -56.56 4.73
C SER A 645 63.14 -57.44 3.46
N HIS A 646 62.08 -57.53 2.67
CA HIS A 646 61.97 -58.26 1.40
C HIS A 646 61.92 -57.31 0.20
N THR A 647 62.45 -56.10 0.33
CA THR A 647 62.65 -55.17 -0.80
C THR A 647 64.07 -55.34 -1.34
N PRO A 648 64.28 -55.61 -2.64
CA PRO A 648 65.63 -55.77 -3.20
C PRO A 648 66.45 -54.50 -3.02
N ARG A 649 67.74 -54.64 -2.66
CA ARG A 649 68.66 -53.49 -2.63
C ARG A 649 68.80 -52.91 -4.05
N GLY A 650 68.59 -51.60 -4.18
CA GLY A 650 68.66 -50.89 -5.46
C GLY A 650 67.30 -50.62 -6.11
N VAL A 651 66.19 -51.07 -5.50
CA VAL A 651 64.83 -50.66 -5.87
C VAL A 651 64.44 -49.42 -5.08
N THR A 652 63.98 -48.39 -5.79
CA THR A 652 63.41 -47.16 -5.22
C THR A 652 62.12 -46.82 -5.95
N MET A 653 61.29 -45.95 -5.37
CA MET A 653 60.12 -45.40 -6.04
C MET A 653 60.06 -43.90 -5.77
N ASP A 654 59.77 -43.12 -6.81
CA ASP A 654 59.62 -41.68 -6.67
C ASP A 654 58.20 -41.28 -6.23
N ALA A 655 58.01 -39.98 -5.97
CA ALA A 655 56.73 -39.43 -5.54
C ALA A 655 55.63 -39.48 -6.62
N ASN A 656 55.99 -39.76 -7.88
CA ASN A 656 55.07 -39.91 -9.00
C ASN A 656 54.65 -41.37 -9.22
N GLY A 657 55.16 -42.31 -8.40
CA GLY A 657 54.83 -43.73 -8.48
C GLY A 657 55.67 -44.49 -9.50
N LEU A 658 56.77 -43.92 -9.99
CA LEU A 658 57.70 -44.59 -10.89
C LEU A 658 58.70 -45.42 -10.06
N ILE A 659 58.66 -46.74 -10.21
CA ILE A 659 59.60 -47.67 -9.60
C ILE A 659 60.87 -47.69 -10.44
N HIS A 660 62.03 -47.52 -9.82
CA HIS A 660 63.35 -47.59 -10.43
C HIS A 660 64.19 -48.72 -9.84
N ALA A 661 64.84 -49.47 -10.73
CA ALA A 661 65.75 -50.56 -10.41
C ALA A 661 67.11 -50.29 -11.07
N ASN A 662 68.15 -50.04 -10.26
CA ASN A 662 69.51 -49.79 -10.74
C ASN A 662 70.33 -51.10 -10.87
N VAL A 663 71.29 -51.11 -11.81
CA VAL A 663 72.20 -52.24 -12.06
C VAL A 663 73.66 -51.94 -11.75
N PRO A 664 74.46 -52.94 -11.33
CA PRO A 664 74.05 -54.32 -11.03
C PRO A 664 73.36 -54.44 -9.65
N MET A 665 72.29 -55.25 -9.57
CA MET A 665 71.64 -55.57 -8.30
C MET A 665 72.50 -56.58 -7.53
N ASN A 666 73.41 -56.08 -6.68
CA ASN A 666 74.38 -56.90 -5.96
C ASN A 666 73.71 -57.73 -4.83
N ASN A 667 74.12 -58.99 -4.65
CA ASN A 667 73.68 -59.92 -3.59
C ASN A 667 72.17 -60.25 -3.56
N VAL A 668 71.54 -60.43 -4.72
CA VAL A 668 70.11 -60.80 -4.78
C VAL A 668 69.93 -62.30 -5.03
N ASP A 669 69.23 -62.96 -4.10
CA ASP A 669 68.76 -64.34 -4.29
C ASP A 669 67.62 -64.36 -5.30
N ILE A 670 67.88 -64.90 -6.49
CA ILE A 670 66.92 -64.99 -7.60
C ILE A 670 65.87 -66.10 -7.42
N SER A 671 65.88 -66.83 -6.30
CA SER A 671 64.99 -67.98 -6.06
C SER A 671 63.66 -67.66 -5.37
N THR A 672 63.43 -66.43 -4.92
CA THR A 672 62.18 -66.02 -4.23
C THR A 672 61.60 -64.73 -4.80
N GLY A 673 60.27 -64.64 -4.87
CA GLY A 673 59.57 -63.42 -5.29
C GLY A 673 59.68 -62.33 -4.22
N TRP A 674 59.84 -61.07 -4.63
CA TRP A 674 60.06 -59.94 -3.73
C TRP A 674 58.79 -59.09 -3.63
N THR A 675 58.49 -58.55 -2.44
CA THR A 675 57.28 -57.75 -2.24
C THR A 675 57.53 -56.53 -1.36
N PHE A 676 56.94 -55.39 -1.72
CA PHE A 676 56.95 -54.17 -0.92
C PHE A 676 55.60 -53.45 -1.00
N SER A 677 55.36 -52.48 -0.12
CA SER A 677 54.12 -51.71 -0.10
C SER A 677 54.34 -50.28 -0.58
N TYR A 678 53.26 -49.65 -1.00
CA TYR A 678 53.23 -48.22 -1.26
C TYR A 678 51.91 -47.63 -0.76
N GLN A 679 51.91 -46.33 -0.52
CA GLN A 679 50.70 -45.57 -0.21
C GLN A 679 50.48 -44.52 -1.28
N ALA A 680 49.31 -44.52 -1.91
CA ALA A 680 48.82 -43.43 -2.72
C ALA A 680 48.06 -42.45 -1.82
N THR A 681 48.28 -41.16 -2.03
CA THR A 681 47.54 -40.06 -1.40
C THR A 681 47.06 -39.13 -2.51
N ASP A 682 45.77 -38.82 -2.55
CA ASP A 682 45.24 -37.87 -3.52
C ASP A 682 45.41 -36.41 -3.06
N ALA A 683 44.88 -35.46 -3.84
CA ALA A 683 45.07 -34.04 -3.56
C ALA A 683 44.24 -33.54 -2.34
N TYR A 684 43.29 -34.33 -1.85
CA TYR A 684 42.39 -33.99 -0.75
C TYR A 684 42.71 -34.76 0.54
N GLY A 685 43.79 -35.55 0.52
CA GLY A 685 44.28 -36.30 1.67
C GLY A 685 43.64 -37.68 1.82
N GLY A 686 42.82 -38.12 0.86
CA GLY A 686 42.40 -39.50 0.74
C GLY A 686 43.61 -40.41 0.58
N THR A 687 43.70 -41.50 1.34
CA THR A 687 44.85 -42.41 1.30
C THR A 687 44.43 -43.85 1.06
N ALA A 688 45.23 -44.58 0.28
CA ALA A 688 45.05 -46.01 0.02
C ALA A 688 46.41 -46.70 -0.07
N ARG A 689 46.47 -47.99 0.32
CA ARG A 689 47.71 -48.79 0.28
C ARG A 689 47.60 -49.94 -0.73
N GLY A 690 48.66 -50.16 -1.49
CA GLY A 690 48.81 -51.30 -2.39
C GLY A 690 50.15 -52.01 -2.17
N THR A 691 50.28 -53.21 -2.72
CA THR A 691 51.53 -53.99 -2.70
C THR A 691 52.09 -54.16 -4.11
N VAL A 692 53.42 -54.20 -4.24
CA VAL A 692 54.13 -54.49 -5.49
C VAL A 692 54.87 -55.81 -5.33
N ASN A 693 54.65 -56.75 -6.25
CA ASN A 693 55.40 -57.99 -6.35
C ASN A 693 56.36 -57.94 -7.54
N LEU A 694 57.64 -58.26 -7.30
CA LEU A 694 58.71 -58.28 -8.30
C LEU A 694 59.23 -59.70 -8.51
N THR A 695 59.52 -60.04 -9.76
CA THR A 695 60.20 -61.29 -10.15
C THR A 695 61.47 -60.97 -10.93
N LEU A 696 62.58 -61.59 -10.56
CA LEU A 696 63.89 -61.40 -11.19
C LEU A 696 64.27 -62.63 -12.03
N THR A 697 64.88 -62.41 -13.19
CA THR A 697 65.48 -63.48 -14.01
C THR A 697 67.01 -63.33 -14.08
N PRO A 698 67.77 -64.45 -14.15
CA PRO A 698 69.22 -64.40 -14.35
C PRO A 698 69.60 -63.85 -15.74
N GLY A 699 70.73 -63.12 -15.82
CA GLY A 699 71.27 -62.56 -17.08
C GLY A 699 72.04 -63.57 -17.94
N ASP A 700 72.28 -63.25 -19.22
CA ASP A 700 72.79 -64.17 -20.26
C ASP A 700 74.34 -64.32 -20.32
N LEU A 701 74.90 -65.54 -20.47
CA LEU A 701 76.33 -65.80 -20.78
C LEU A 701 76.55 -67.04 -21.72
N TYR A 702 77.45 -66.95 -22.73
CA TYR A 702 77.78 -67.99 -23.76
C TYR A 702 79.30 -68.39 -23.82
N PHE A 703 79.65 -69.65 -24.20
CA PHE A 703 81.03 -70.19 -24.35
C PHE A 703 81.47 -70.44 -25.84
N ARG A 704 82.78 -70.34 -26.17
CA ARG A 704 83.39 -70.70 -27.49
C ARG A 704 84.74 -71.45 -27.36
N CYS A 705 84.96 -72.53 -28.14
CA CYS A 705 86.26 -73.21 -28.30
C CYS A 705 87.20 -72.49 -29.28
N LEU A 706 88.52 -72.56 -29.05
CA LEU A 706 89.57 -72.06 -29.95
C LEU A 706 90.58 -73.19 -30.22
N GLY A 707 90.70 -73.67 -31.46
CA GLY A 707 91.71 -74.67 -31.84
C GLY A 707 93.08 -74.04 -32.14
N THR A 708 94.17 -74.79 -31.91
CA THR A 708 95.53 -74.42 -32.32
C THR A 708 96.14 -75.46 -33.27
N THR A 709 96.45 -75.00 -34.49
CA THR A 709 97.40 -75.51 -35.51
C THR A 709 97.47 -77.01 -35.83
N SER A 710 96.92 -77.35 -37.01
CA SER A 710 97.35 -78.31 -38.05
C SER A 710 98.24 -79.49 -37.66
N ALA A 711 97.61 -80.58 -37.20
CA ALA A 711 97.97 -81.98 -37.50
C ALA A 711 96.97 -83.00 -36.88
N GLN A 712 96.03 -82.56 -36.04
CA GLN A 712 94.98 -83.41 -35.45
C GLN A 712 93.58 -82.80 -35.61
N ALA A 713 93.31 -82.16 -36.74
CA ALA A 713 92.02 -81.55 -37.09
C ALA A 713 90.91 -82.57 -37.43
N GLY A 714 90.99 -83.79 -36.89
CA GLY A 714 90.08 -84.89 -37.22
C GLY A 714 88.86 -85.07 -36.30
N ASN A 715 88.80 -84.45 -35.12
CA ASN A 715 87.75 -84.77 -34.12
C ASN A 715 87.09 -83.56 -33.43
N CYS A 716 87.03 -82.38 -34.05
CA CYS A 716 86.16 -81.30 -33.59
C CYS A 716 84.99 -81.14 -34.57
N ALA A 717 83.94 -81.95 -34.40
CA ALA A 717 82.65 -81.62 -34.99
C ALA A 717 82.15 -80.32 -34.36
N ALA A 718 81.88 -79.32 -35.19
CA ALA A 718 81.25 -78.07 -34.78
C ALA A 718 79.85 -78.36 -34.23
N HIS A 719 79.72 -78.43 -32.91
CA HIS A 719 78.43 -78.33 -32.23
C HIS A 719 78.30 -76.94 -31.62
N ASN A 720 77.23 -76.24 -31.98
CA ASN A 720 76.73 -75.09 -31.22
C ASN A 720 76.45 -75.56 -29.79
N LEU A 721 77.12 -74.98 -28.81
CA LEU A 721 76.95 -75.33 -27.40
C LEU A 721 75.82 -74.50 -26.77
N SER A 722 74.59 -74.87 -27.11
CA SER A 722 73.41 -74.63 -26.27
C SER A 722 72.91 -75.93 -25.62
N ASP A 723 73.73 -76.99 -25.59
CA ASP A 723 73.44 -78.30 -25.01
C ASP A 723 74.32 -78.53 -23.75
N PRO A 724 73.79 -78.94 -22.57
CA PRO A 724 74.52 -78.90 -21.29
C PRO A 724 75.61 -79.96 -21.08
N ALA A 725 76.05 -80.68 -22.12
CA ALA A 725 77.06 -81.73 -22.00
C ALA A 725 78.14 -81.60 -23.09
N VAL A 726 79.31 -81.08 -22.73
CA VAL A 726 80.50 -81.22 -23.58
C VAL A 726 80.96 -82.68 -23.49
N GLY A 727 80.45 -83.52 -24.39
CA GLY A 727 80.66 -84.97 -24.43
C GLY A 727 81.84 -85.39 -25.28
N GLY A 728 82.90 -85.93 -24.67
CA GLY A 728 84.01 -86.57 -25.39
C GLY A 728 83.98 -88.10 -25.24
N VAL A 729 84.33 -88.84 -26.29
CA VAL A 729 84.55 -90.30 -26.22
C VAL A 729 86.05 -90.60 -26.08
N ALA A 730 86.41 -91.43 -25.11
CA ALA A 730 87.77 -91.93 -24.89
C ALA A 730 87.78 -93.47 -24.89
N HIS A 731 88.94 -94.10 -25.02
CA HIS A 731 89.08 -95.56 -25.05
C HIS A 731 90.02 -96.07 -23.96
N VAL A 732 89.66 -97.19 -23.32
CA VAL A 732 90.49 -97.78 -22.25
C VAL A 732 91.90 -98.08 -22.75
N GLY A 733 92.91 -97.61 -22.02
CA GLY A 733 94.33 -97.83 -22.31
C GLY A 733 94.92 -96.93 -23.41
N GLN A 734 94.13 -96.06 -24.04
CA GLN A 734 94.58 -95.12 -25.07
C GLN A 734 94.72 -93.70 -24.51
N ALA A 735 95.82 -93.01 -24.82
CA ALA A 735 95.99 -91.62 -24.39
C ALA A 735 94.93 -90.73 -25.05
N TRP A 736 94.17 -90.00 -24.24
CA TRP A 736 93.15 -89.06 -24.72
C TRP A 736 93.76 -87.67 -24.92
N ALA A 737 93.60 -87.10 -26.11
CA ALA A 737 94.19 -85.83 -26.49
C ALA A 737 93.71 -84.69 -25.58
N THR A 738 94.65 -83.90 -25.06
CA THR A 738 94.38 -82.83 -24.12
C THR A 738 93.46 -81.76 -24.73
N GLN A 739 92.28 -81.56 -24.15
CA GLN A 739 91.34 -80.52 -24.57
C GLN A 739 91.59 -79.23 -23.77
N VAL A 740 91.69 -78.09 -24.46
CA VAL A 740 91.80 -76.76 -23.82
C VAL A 740 90.41 -76.14 -23.71
N ILE A 741 89.92 -75.97 -22.49
CA ILE A 741 88.63 -75.31 -22.24
C ILE A 741 88.91 -73.87 -21.80
N LYS A 742 88.46 -72.90 -22.60
CA LYS A 742 88.53 -71.47 -22.25
C LYS A 742 87.29 -71.06 -21.48
N VAL A 743 87.49 -70.45 -20.32
CA VAL A 743 86.42 -69.85 -19.52
C VAL A 743 86.48 -68.32 -19.68
N GLY A 744 85.51 -67.74 -20.39
CA GLY A 744 85.13 -66.31 -20.32
C GLY A 744 85.81 -65.27 -21.24
N ARG A 745 85.01 -64.26 -21.64
CA ARG A 745 85.43 -62.83 -21.71
C ARG A 745 84.67 -62.10 -20.60
N GLY A 746 85.34 -61.19 -19.91
CA GLY A 746 84.68 -60.17 -19.07
C GLY A 746 85.40 -59.82 -17.78
N TRP A 747 86.30 -60.68 -17.30
CA TRP A 747 87.03 -60.45 -16.06
C TRP A 747 88.46 -60.02 -16.40
N SER A 748 88.63 -58.74 -16.71
CA SER A 748 89.96 -58.12 -16.79
C SER A 748 90.35 -57.66 -15.38
N ALA A 749 91.21 -58.42 -14.71
CA ALA A 749 91.96 -57.90 -13.57
C ALA A 749 92.92 -56.81 -14.07
N PRO A 750 93.00 -55.63 -13.43
CA PRO A 750 94.05 -54.66 -13.71
C PRO A 750 95.42 -55.31 -13.48
N SER A 751 96.36 -54.98 -14.36
CA SER A 751 97.73 -55.47 -14.36
C SER A 751 98.39 -55.36 -12.98
N GLY A 752 98.90 -56.48 -12.47
CA GLY A 752 99.95 -56.48 -11.46
C GLY A 752 99.56 -56.95 -10.05
N SER A 753 99.10 -58.19 -9.90
CA SER A 753 99.30 -58.98 -8.66
C SER A 753 98.88 -60.43 -8.91
N GLY A 754 99.82 -61.37 -8.80
CA GLY A 754 99.65 -62.79 -9.12
C GLY A 754 98.80 -63.59 -8.13
N GLY A 755 97.48 -63.32 -8.07
CA GLY A 755 96.49 -64.17 -7.42
C GLY A 755 95.64 -64.89 -8.47
N GLY A 756 95.88 -66.19 -8.66
CA GLY A 756 95.21 -66.97 -9.71
C GLY A 756 93.78 -67.36 -9.35
N ASP A 757 92.86 -67.28 -10.32
CA ASP A 757 91.56 -67.94 -10.24
C ASP A 757 91.74 -69.43 -9.85
N ARG A 758 90.80 -70.00 -9.10
CA ARG A 758 90.86 -71.40 -8.66
C ARG A 758 89.82 -72.23 -9.40
N PHE A 759 90.32 -73.23 -10.13
CA PHE A 759 89.49 -74.26 -10.75
C PHE A 759 89.54 -75.52 -9.91
N THR A 760 88.37 -75.99 -9.50
CA THR A 760 88.23 -77.23 -8.73
C THR A 760 87.16 -78.11 -9.33
N LEU A 761 87.38 -79.43 -9.31
CA LEU A 761 86.29 -80.38 -9.48
C LEU A 761 85.30 -80.17 -8.33
N TYR A 762 84.09 -79.73 -8.65
CA TYR A 762 83.10 -79.34 -7.65
C TYR A 762 82.23 -80.53 -7.22
N LYS A 763 81.80 -81.34 -8.19
CA LYS A 763 81.01 -82.56 -7.98
C LYS A 763 81.28 -83.59 -9.08
N GLY A 764 81.06 -84.86 -8.76
CA GLY A 764 81.29 -85.99 -9.67
C GLY A 764 82.74 -86.45 -9.69
N THR A 765 83.05 -87.43 -10.53
CA THR A 765 84.38 -88.06 -10.63
C THR A 765 84.84 -88.10 -12.07
N LEU A 766 86.11 -87.74 -12.29
CA LEU A 766 86.77 -87.96 -13.58
C LEU A 766 86.94 -89.46 -13.85
N PRO A 767 86.99 -89.90 -15.13
CA PRO A 767 87.32 -91.27 -15.45
C PRO A 767 88.67 -91.68 -14.84
N PRO A 768 88.80 -92.88 -14.24
CA PRO A 768 90.06 -93.34 -13.67
C PRO A 768 91.19 -93.30 -14.71
N GLY A 769 92.34 -92.69 -14.37
CA GLY A 769 93.46 -92.49 -15.29
C GLY A 769 93.46 -91.15 -16.04
N MET A 770 92.40 -90.34 -15.88
CA MET A 770 92.35 -88.96 -16.37
C MET A 770 92.60 -87.94 -15.25
N TRP A 771 93.06 -86.76 -15.64
CA TRP A 771 93.39 -85.65 -14.75
C TRP A 771 92.87 -84.32 -15.28
N LEU A 772 92.76 -83.36 -14.38
CA LEU A 772 92.38 -81.99 -14.67
C LEU A 772 93.49 -81.08 -14.14
N SER A 773 94.01 -80.21 -15.00
CA SER A 773 95.11 -79.31 -14.64
C SER A 773 94.80 -77.88 -15.10
N PRO A 774 94.85 -76.88 -14.20
CA PRO A 774 94.79 -75.49 -14.62
C PRO A 774 96.08 -75.12 -15.36
N ILE A 775 95.94 -74.32 -16.42
CA ILE A 775 97.08 -73.70 -17.10
C ILE A 775 96.88 -72.19 -17.21
N ASN A 776 97.99 -71.47 -17.07
CA ASN A 776 98.04 -70.04 -17.34
C ASN A 776 98.25 -69.83 -18.83
N GLY A 777 97.32 -69.14 -19.49
CA GLY A 777 97.55 -68.63 -20.84
C GLY A 777 98.13 -67.21 -20.82
N TRP A 778 98.60 -66.76 -21.98
CA TRP A 778 99.09 -65.40 -22.17
C TRP A 778 97.98 -64.37 -21.85
N TYR A 779 98.36 -63.26 -21.20
CA TYR A 779 97.49 -62.14 -20.79
C TYR A 779 96.51 -62.41 -19.64
N GLY A 780 96.92 -63.18 -18.62
CA GLY A 780 96.15 -63.31 -17.38
C GLY A 780 94.84 -64.09 -17.52
N LYS A 781 94.67 -64.84 -18.61
CA LYS A 781 93.53 -65.74 -18.81
C LYS A 781 93.91 -67.14 -18.36
N GLN A 782 93.13 -67.71 -17.45
CA GLN A 782 93.30 -69.09 -17.02
C GLN A 782 92.43 -70.04 -17.84
N TYR A 783 93.00 -71.20 -18.17
CA TYR A 783 92.34 -72.29 -18.88
C TYR A 783 92.40 -73.56 -18.02
N VAL A 784 91.49 -74.49 -18.27
CA VAL A 784 91.59 -75.84 -17.70
C VAL A 784 91.86 -76.85 -18.81
N LEU A 785 92.85 -77.70 -18.57
CA LEU A 785 93.15 -78.87 -19.37
C LEU A 785 92.49 -80.10 -18.75
N ILE A 786 91.94 -80.95 -19.61
CA ILE A 786 91.53 -82.31 -19.24
C ILE A 786 92.28 -83.27 -20.17
N GLY A 787 92.97 -84.25 -19.59
CA GLY A 787 93.81 -85.20 -20.32
C GLY A 787 94.11 -86.47 -19.52
N GLY A 788 94.78 -87.45 -20.14
CA GLY A 788 95.21 -88.69 -19.49
C GLY A 788 94.81 -89.95 -20.27
N THR A 789 95.09 -91.11 -19.69
CA THR A 789 94.84 -92.43 -20.30
C THR A 789 93.82 -93.16 -19.44
N PRO A 790 92.53 -93.16 -19.82
CA PRO A 790 91.52 -93.76 -18.97
C PRO A 790 91.74 -95.27 -18.86
N SER A 791 91.63 -95.82 -17.66
CA SER A 791 91.88 -97.23 -17.35
C SER A 791 90.60 -98.05 -17.17
N ARG A 792 89.42 -97.43 -17.27
CA ARG A 792 88.13 -98.12 -17.06
C ARG A 792 86.98 -97.52 -17.87
N ALA A 793 86.29 -98.38 -18.62
CA ALA A 793 85.11 -98.03 -19.39
C ALA A 793 83.95 -97.55 -18.50
N GLY A 794 83.11 -96.66 -19.01
CA GLY A 794 81.96 -96.07 -18.32
C GLY A 794 81.66 -94.62 -18.75
N THR A 795 80.47 -94.13 -18.40
CA THR A 795 80.10 -92.71 -18.58
C THR A 795 80.27 -91.97 -17.25
N TYR A 796 81.04 -90.90 -17.27
CA TYR A 796 81.41 -90.13 -16.09
C TYR A 796 80.92 -88.68 -16.25
N THR A 797 80.04 -88.26 -15.36
CA THR A 797 79.55 -86.87 -15.27
C THR A 797 80.24 -86.16 -14.11
N PHE A 798 80.69 -84.92 -14.35
CA PHE A 798 81.33 -84.11 -13.32
C PHE A 798 81.13 -82.62 -13.58
N GLN A 799 81.35 -81.82 -12.54
CA GLN A 799 81.19 -80.38 -12.54
C GLN A 799 82.53 -79.71 -12.22
N ILE A 800 82.84 -78.62 -12.93
CA ILE A 800 84.00 -77.79 -12.65
C ILE A 800 83.50 -76.46 -12.10
N LYS A 801 84.02 -76.06 -10.93
CA LYS A 801 83.79 -74.74 -10.32
C LYS A 801 84.98 -73.83 -10.61
N ALA A 802 84.70 -72.65 -11.15
CA ALA A 802 85.64 -71.55 -11.26
C ALA A 802 85.33 -70.54 -10.16
N THR A 803 86.33 -70.19 -9.35
CA THR A 803 86.19 -69.19 -8.27
C THR A 803 87.21 -68.09 -8.49
N ASP A 804 86.75 -66.83 -8.47
CA ASP A 804 87.62 -65.66 -8.56
C ASP A 804 88.37 -65.41 -7.23
N GLN A 805 89.25 -64.40 -7.23
CA GLN A 805 89.97 -63.96 -6.03
C GLN A 805 89.10 -63.31 -4.93
N HIS A 806 87.82 -63.05 -5.20
CA HIS A 806 86.87 -62.42 -4.28
C HIS A 806 85.82 -63.40 -3.72
N GLY A 807 85.90 -64.69 -4.06
CA GLY A 807 84.99 -65.74 -3.60
C GLY A 807 83.73 -65.93 -4.47
N ASN A 808 83.58 -65.16 -5.55
CA ASN A 808 82.50 -65.37 -6.53
C ASN A 808 82.80 -66.61 -7.35
N TYR A 809 81.77 -67.41 -7.61
CA TYR A 809 81.97 -68.66 -8.33
C TYR A 809 80.88 -68.97 -9.37
N GLN A 810 81.28 -69.76 -10.36
CA GLN A 810 80.41 -70.35 -11.38
C GLN A 810 80.69 -71.85 -11.49
N VAL A 811 79.65 -72.66 -11.77
CA VAL A 811 79.74 -74.12 -11.88
C VAL A 811 79.26 -74.58 -13.26
N SER A 812 80.05 -75.41 -13.95
CA SER A 812 79.71 -75.95 -15.27
C SER A 812 79.77 -77.48 -15.29
N TYR A 813 78.91 -78.11 -16.11
CA TYR A 813 78.70 -79.56 -16.15
C TYR A 813 79.41 -80.20 -17.36
N PHE A 814 79.97 -81.40 -17.18
CA PHE A 814 80.74 -82.15 -18.17
C PHE A 814 80.42 -83.64 -18.11
N THR A 815 80.50 -84.31 -19.26
CA THR A 815 80.30 -85.77 -19.38
C THR A 815 81.38 -86.38 -20.27
N ILE A 816 82.07 -87.43 -19.83
CA ILE A 816 83.02 -88.19 -20.66
C ILE A 816 82.62 -89.66 -20.67
N THR A 817 82.52 -90.24 -21.86
CA THR A 817 82.22 -91.67 -22.04
C THR A 817 83.49 -92.40 -22.46
N VAL A 818 83.96 -93.32 -21.62
CA VAL A 818 85.09 -94.21 -21.92
C VAL A 818 84.56 -95.54 -22.43
N ARG A 819 85.00 -95.97 -23.62
CA ARG A 819 84.66 -97.26 -24.23
C ARG A 819 85.77 -98.29 -24.05
#